data_AF-X8IXP0-F1
#
_entry.id   AF-X8IXP0-F1
#
_cell.length_a   1.000
_cell.length_b   1.000
_cell.length_c   1.000
_cell.angle_alpha   90.00
_cell.angle_beta   90.00
_cell.angle_gamma   90.00
#
_symmetry.space_group_name_H-M   'P 1'
#
loop_
_entity.id
_entity.type
_entity.pdbx_description
1 polymer ?
#
loop_
_entity_poly.entity_id
_entity_poly.type
_entity_poly.pdbx_seq_one_letter_code
_entity_poly.pdbx_strand_id
1 'polypeptide(L)'
;MGSYQEGLKGLNILCIDGGGVRGLSSLIILQEFMRRVENSRSNGIVHPYEYFDIIAGTGTGGISACMLGKLRMPVDKAIGQYARFVKDVFKDKKMSGPAIYKGKKLREALKTIIREATGDEEEMMNDGRGDNYCRTAVFAMAKHNQNAGLPIMFRSYNVTRNPGPNCTIWEALYATMAHPDLFKSIDIIESSVHQSFVGGELGCSNPLAHVLSEVKRVYPDRQVASIISIGAGHARIIQVPSASRWYRTQLQDVIVIKDMATDSERVAEEMMVRFQGANDVYFRFNVDQGVQDIRAGSWERMGEAMQHTKAYLQKSETDQKLERAVRASAERLGAVSTTHAAGQVFSVSESVIKLAGFKRCPAPTKFYTGRIDENTQVIACITKRQGQLCLCVVYGLGGIGKTQLVLNVVERTWDEWDHIIYVDASSTEAIEKALKEFGTAKNIGETRIEVISWLESCGERWLVVFDNADTPSTNIRRYIPAKGRGGSIIITTRLPDLARLAEGPSSVCHLSSMSQADATALLVKIANLGNQPLLEDDIEAAAKLVQDFGGLALAIVHAGAYIAHSPGMTLTKYRSLFLSQRQRMLEEYRELPVTAKLDERGDTVYTTWWICYDNLKPESRELLGLIAYLHYDGIFEDIFKRAAHNMHSRTYPLPSTDLESQARSCVKQYLSSFLNADGSWDTVRFTRVVADLTSYSLIDFNRMSHTYRVHVITKSVYVIFPNI
;
A
#
# COMPACT_ATOMS: atom_id res chain seq x y z
N MET A 1 37.52 -9.80 4.41
CA MET A 1 36.82 -10.49 3.30
C MET A 1 35.33 -10.43 3.60
N GLY A 2 34.63 -9.47 3.00
CA GLY A 2 33.21 -9.24 3.26
C GLY A 2 32.35 -10.09 2.33
N SER A 3 31.54 -10.95 2.92
CA SER A 3 30.44 -11.62 2.22
C SER A 3 29.26 -10.64 2.16
N TYR A 4 29.13 -9.92 1.05
CA TYR A 4 27.87 -9.27 0.67
C TYR A 4 26.79 -10.35 0.59
N GLN A 5 25.67 -10.17 1.30
CA GLN A 5 24.46 -10.94 1.06
C GLN A 5 24.02 -10.71 -0.39
N GLU A 6 24.15 -11.71 -1.26
CA GLU A 6 23.55 -11.69 -2.61
C GLU A 6 22.03 -11.57 -2.46
N GLY A 7 21.46 -10.40 -2.75
CA GLY A 7 20.02 -10.23 -2.88
C GLY A 7 19.47 -11.14 -3.98
N LEU A 8 18.31 -11.77 -3.74
CA LEU A 8 17.63 -12.61 -4.72
C LEU A 8 17.34 -11.79 -6.00
N LYS A 9 17.83 -12.27 -7.16
CA LYS A 9 17.63 -11.62 -8.47
C LYS A 9 16.13 -11.47 -8.80
N GLY A 10 15.76 -10.35 -9.41
CA GLY A 10 14.40 -10.10 -9.89
C GLY A 10 13.98 -11.03 -11.04
N LEU A 11 12.66 -11.20 -11.18
CA LEU A 11 12.06 -12.13 -12.14
C LEU A 11 11.97 -11.51 -13.54
N ASN A 12 12.35 -12.29 -14.55
CA ASN A 12 12.16 -11.96 -15.96
C ASN A 12 11.00 -12.77 -16.53
N ILE A 13 10.04 -12.09 -17.14
CA ILE A 13 8.78 -12.65 -17.62
C ILE A 13 8.71 -12.46 -19.14
N LEU A 14 8.46 -13.53 -19.89
CA LEU A 14 8.19 -13.49 -21.32
C LEU A 14 6.73 -13.88 -21.60
N CYS A 15 5.99 -13.02 -22.28
CA CYS A 15 4.61 -13.26 -22.68
C CYS A 15 4.45 -13.06 -24.20
N ILE A 16 3.90 -14.05 -24.89
CA ILE A 16 3.79 -14.09 -26.36
C ILE A 16 2.32 -14.23 -26.76
N ASP A 17 1.86 -13.30 -27.59
CA ASP A 17 0.46 -13.25 -28.04
C ASP A 17 0.14 -14.28 -29.13
N GLY A 18 -1.16 -14.58 -29.28
CA GLY A 18 -1.68 -15.34 -30.42
C GLY A 18 -1.84 -14.47 -31.67
N GLY A 19 -1.50 -15.02 -32.85
CA GLY A 19 -1.66 -14.27 -34.11
C GLY A 19 -1.55 -15.05 -35.41
N GLY A 20 -1.58 -16.39 -35.37
CA GLY A 20 -1.49 -17.22 -36.57
C GLY A 20 -0.13 -17.07 -37.24
N VAL A 21 -0.08 -17.04 -38.58
CA VAL A 21 1.15 -16.85 -39.37
C VAL A 21 2.01 -15.67 -38.87
N ARG A 22 1.38 -14.59 -38.42
CA ARG A 22 2.08 -13.39 -37.94
C ARG A 22 2.88 -13.62 -36.64
N GLY A 23 2.62 -14.71 -35.91
CA GLY A 23 3.39 -15.12 -34.73
C GLY A 23 4.87 -15.38 -35.02
N LEU A 24 5.26 -15.57 -36.29
CA LEU A 24 6.67 -15.60 -36.69
C LEU A 24 7.41 -14.31 -36.30
N SER A 25 6.72 -13.17 -36.37
CA SER A 25 7.26 -11.86 -35.96
C SER A 25 7.74 -11.89 -34.51
N SER A 26 6.98 -12.56 -33.63
CA SER A 26 7.30 -12.62 -32.20
C SER A 26 8.59 -13.40 -31.93
N LEU A 27 8.84 -14.48 -32.66
CA LEU A 27 10.08 -15.25 -32.58
C LEU A 27 11.29 -14.48 -33.14
N ILE A 28 11.10 -13.70 -34.21
CA ILE A 28 12.18 -12.86 -34.79
C ILE A 28 12.55 -11.72 -33.83
N ILE A 29 11.57 -11.07 -33.20
CA ILE A 29 11.82 -10.05 -32.17
C ILE A 29 12.59 -10.67 -30.99
N LEU A 30 12.18 -11.85 -30.55
CA LEU A 30 12.87 -12.56 -29.47
C LEU A 30 14.30 -12.98 -29.86
N GLN A 31 14.52 -13.41 -31.10
CA GLN A 31 15.85 -13.74 -31.62
C GLN A 31 16.79 -12.55 -31.50
N GLU A 32 16.36 -11.37 -31.93
CA GLU A 32 17.16 -10.15 -31.84
C GLU A 32 17.39 -9.74 -30.38
N PHE A 33 16.39 -9.86 -29.51
CA PHE A 33 16.52 -9.63 -28.07
C PHE A 33 17.59 -10.54 -27.45
N MET A 34 17.48 -11.87 -27.66
CA MET A 34 18.41 -12.84 -27.09
C MET A 34 19.84 -12.66 -27.63
N ARG A 35 19.99 -12.34 -28.92
CA ARG A 35 21.30 -12.02 -29.52
C ARG A 35 21.97 -10.83 -28.83
N ARG A 36 21.21 -9.79 -28.46
CA ARG A 36 21.74 -8.64 -27.70
C ARG A 36 22.07 -9.00 -26.27
N VAL A 37 21.25 -9.82 -25.61
CA VAL A 37 21.56 -10.37 -24.28
C VAL A 37 22.88 -11.13 -24.31
N GLU A 38 23.09 -12.01 -25.30
CA GLU A 38 24.34 -12.76 -25.47
C GLU A 38 25.54 -11.83 -25.66
N ASN A 39 25.44 -10.84 -26.54
CA ASN A 39 26.54 -9.88 -26.76
C ASN A 39 26.85 -9.01 -25.54
N SER A 40 25.88 -8.77 -24.66
CA SER A 40 26.06 -7.99 -23.43
C SER A 40 26.74 -8.77 -22.30
N ARG A 41 26.85 -10.10 -22.42
CA ARG A 41 27.40 -10.99 -21.37
C ARG A 41 28.77 -11.52 -21.78
N SER A 42 29.65 -11.66 -20.79
CA SER A 42 31.00 -12.20 -20.99
C SER A 42 31.04 -13.71 -21.21
N ASN A 43 29.95 -14.43 -20.91
CA ASN A 43 29.88 -15.89 -20.89
C ASN A 43 28.73 -16.44 -21.74
N GLY A 44 29.08 -17.05 -22.88
CA GLY A 44 28.32 -18.11 -23.56
C GLY A 44 26.98 -17.73 -24.19
N ILE A 45 26.50 -18.66 -25.04
CA ILE A 45 25.13 -18.67 -25.60
C ILE A 45 24.14 -18.82 -24.43
N VAL A 46 23.06 -18.04 -24.43
CA VAL A 46 22.04 -18.08 -23.37
C VAL A 46 20.71 -18.44 -23.99
N HIS A 47 20.09 -19.52 -23.52
CA HIS A 47 18.79 -19.93 -24.03
C HIS A 47 17.63 -19.26 -23.28
N PRO A 48 16.46 -19.07 -23.94
CA PRO A 48 15.30 -18.46 -23.29
C PRO A 48 14.87 -19.13 -21.99
N TYR A 49 14.90 -20.48 -21.92
CA TYR A 49 14.54 -21.24 -20.72
C TYR A 49 15.52 -21.07 -19.54
N GLU A 50 16.70 -20.50 -19.78
CA GLU A 50 17.71 -20.18 -18.76
C GLU A 50 17.61 -18.72 -18.33
N TYR A 51 17.03 -17.88 -19.19
CA TYR A 51 16.97 -16.44 -19.01
C TYR A 51 15.67 -15.99 -18.33
N PHE A 52 14.53 -16.52 -18.75
CA PHE A 52 13.22 -16.16 -18.23
C PHE A 52 12.78 -17.13 -17.14
N ASP A 53 12.23 -16.59 -16.05
CA ASP A 53 11.66 -17.40 -14.96
C ASP A 53 10.31 -18.01 -15.38
N ILE A 54 9.57 -17.28 -16.23
CA ILE A 54 8.32 -17.74 -16.83
C ILE A 54 8.24 -17.37 -18.31
N ILE A 55 7.79 -18.31 -19.13
CA ILE A 55 7.47 -18.11 -20.55
C ILE A 55 6.02 -18.55 -20.76
N ALA A 56 5.18 -17.66 -21.29
CA ALA A 56 3.77 -17.94 -21.45
C ALA A 56 3.19 -17.42 -22.77
N GLY A 57 2.11 -18.05 -23.25
CA GLY A 57 1.43 -17.57 -24.45
C GLY A 57 0.08 -18.21 -24.75
N THR A 58 -0.62 -17.60 -25.72
CA THR A 58 -1.93 -18.04 -26.26
C THR A 58 -1.78 -18.34 -27.76
N GLY A 59 -2.55 -19.31 -28.28
CA GLY A 59 -2.58 -19.66 -29.69
C GLY A 59 -1.20 -20.04 -30.21
N THR A 60 -0.79 -19.40 -31.31
CA THR A 60 0.56 -19.55 -31.85
C THR A 60 1.67 -19.06 -30.91
N GLY A 61 1.37 -18.09 -30.04
CA GLY A 61 2.25 -17.68 -28.96
C GLY A 61 2.42 -18.78 -27.91
N GLY A 62 1.39 -19.59 -27.67
CA GLY A 62 1.45 -20.78 -26.82
C GLY A 62 2.38 -21.86 -27.37
N ILE A 63 2.37 -22.09 -28.69
CA ILE A 63 3.35 -22.98 -29.36
C ILE A 63 4.77 -22.44 -29.17
N SER A 64 4.96 -21.14 -29.40
CA SER A 64 6.27 -20.49 -29.24
C SER A 64 6.76 -20.61 -27.79
N ALA A 65 5.91 -20.31 -26.81
CA ALA A 65 6.21 -20.45 -25.39
C ALA A 65 6.61 -21.88 -25.02
N CYS A 66 5.89 -22.87 -25.52
CA CYS A 66 6.19 -24.28 -25.29
C CYS A 66 7.51 -24.72 -25.92
N MET A 67 7.77 -24.32 -27.17
CA MET A 67 9.06 -24.61 -27.84
C MET A 67 10.24 -24.04 -27.06
N LEU A 68 10.14 -22.77 -26.64
CA LEU A 68 11.25 -22.05 -26.01
C LEU A 68 11.46 -22.45 -24.54
N GLY A 69 10.38 -22.72 -23.81
CA GLY A 69 10.39 -23.05 -22.39
C GLY A 69 10.41 -24.55 -22.13
N LYS A 70 9.27 -25.23 -22.31
CA LYS A 70 9.11 -26.67 -21.97
C LYS A 70 10.00 -27.57 -22.84
N LEU A 71 10.05 -27.35 -24.15
CA LEU A 71 10.86 -28.14 -25.08
C LEU A 71 12.32 -27.65 -25.18
N ARG A 72 12.65 -26.54 -24.50
CA ARG A 72 14.02 -25.96 -24.40
C ARG A 72 14.70 -25.76 -25.75
N MET A 73 13.92 -25.41 -26.77
CA MET A 73 14.39 -25.28 -28.13
C MET A 73 15.14 -23.95 -28.30
N PRO A 74 16.36 -23.95 -28.88
CA PRO A 74 17.03 -22.71 -29.27
C PRO A 74 16.17 -21.87 -30.22
N VAL A 75 16.24 -20.55 -30.13
CA VAL A 75 15.36 -19.62 -30.87
C VAL A 75 15.42 -19.87 -32.38
N ASP A 76 16.61 -20.10 -32.95
CA ASP A 76 16.79 -20.37 -34.38
C ASP A 76 16.07 -21.64 -34.83
N LYS A 77 16.17 -22.71 -34.02
CA LYS A 77 15.47 -23.97 -34.27
C LYS A 77 13.96 -23.77 -34.14
N ALA A 78 13.51 -23.00 -33.14
CA ALA A 78 12.10 -22.68 -32.95
C ALA A 78 11.52 -21.90 -34.14
N ILE A 79 12.26 -20.94 -34.73
CA ILE A 79 11.85 -20.22 -35.95
C ILE A 79 11.66 -21.19 -37.13
N GLY A 80 12.64 -22.07 -37.35
CA GLY A 80 12.58 -23.05 -38.44
C GLY A 80 11.42 -24.04 -38.28
N GLN A 81 11.19 -24.53 -37.05
CA GLN A 81 10.09 -25.42 -36.72
C GLN A 81 8.73 -24.72 -36.87
N TYR A 82 8.62 -23.48 -36.40
CA TYR A 82 7.40 -22.69 -36.54
C TYR A 82 7.02 -22.48 -38.01
N ALA A 83 7.99 -22.13 -38.86
CA ALA A 83 7.75 -21.93 -40.30
C ALA A 83 7.27 -23.21 -41.00
N ARG A 84 7.86 -24.37 -40.66
CA ARG A 84 7.40 -25.68 -41.17
C ARG A 84 6.00 -26.01 -40.67
N PHE A 85 5.76 -25.85 -39.37
CA PHE A 85 4.48 -26.09 -38.73
C PHE A 85 3.34 -25.29 -39.37
N VAL A 86 3.52 -23.97 -39.50
CA VAL A 86 2.51 -23.08 -40.09
C VAL A 86 2.19 -23.52 -41.53
N LYS A 87 3.19 -23.87 -42.32
CA LYS A 87 2.99 -24.37 -43.67
C LYS A 87 2.21 -25.69 -43.68
N ASP A 88 2.61 -26.67 -42.88
CA ASP A 88 1.98 -28.00 -42.89
C ASP A 88 0.54 -27.98 -42.38
N VAL A 89 0.23 -27.08 -41.46
CA VAL A 89 -1.10 -26.93 -40.86
C VAL A 89 -2.04 -26.12 -41.74
N PHE A 90 -1.59 -25.02 -42.34
CA PHE A 90 -2.45 -24.09 -43.08
C PHE A 90 -2.46 -24.28 -44.60
N LYS A 91 -1.65 -25.19 -45.16
CA LYS A 91 -1.65 -25.50 -46.60
C LYS A 91 -2.96 -26.11 -47.09
N ASP A 92 -3.57 -27.00 -46.29
CA ASP A 92 -4.73 -27.79 -46.72
C ASP A 92 -6.05 -27.29 -46.09
N LYS A 93 -6.85 -26.56 -46.88
CA LYS A 93 -8.20 -26.11 -46.49
C LYS A 93 -9.25 -27.21 -46.74
N LYS A 94 -10.27 -27.28 -45.90
CA LYS A 94 -11.46 -28.11 -46.12
C LYS A 94 -12.39 -27.45 -47.13
N MET A 95 -13.06 -28.27 -47.95
CA MET A 95 -14.07 -27.80 -48.90
C MET A 95 -15.46 -27.60 -48.26
N SER A 96 -15.73 -28.25 -47.13
CA SER A 96 -17.01 -28.15 -46.41
C SER A 96 -16.83 -28.38 -44.90
N GLY A 97 -17.77 -27.84 -44.11
CA GLY A 97 -17.81 -27.97 -42.65
C GLY A 97 -17.46 -26.66 -41.91
N PRO A 98 -17.71 -26.62 -40.58
CA PRO A 98 -17.68 -25.37 -39.80
C PRO A 98 -16.28 -24.82 -39.50
N ALA A 99 -15.23 -25.64 -39.64
CA ALA A 99 -13.84 -25.24 -39.41
C ALA A 99 -13.03 -25.32 -40.71
N ILE A 100 -12.24 -24.31 -41.02
CA ILE A 100 -11.52 -24.17 -42.30
C ILE A 100 -10.42 -25.23 -42.48
N TYR A 101 -9.75 -25.65 -41.39
CA TYR A 101 -8.57 -26.52 -41.46
C TYR A 101 -8.81 -27.90 -40.81
N LYS A 102 -7.92 -28.84 -41.11
CA LYS A 102 -8.00 -30.24 -40.65
C LYS A 102 -7.31 -30.40 -39.30
N GLY A 103 -8.09 -30.67 -38.24
CA GLY A 103 -7.55 -30.97 -36.90
C GLY A 103 -6.53 -32.13 -36.90
N LYS A 104 -6.74 -33.17 -37.71
CA LYS A 104 -5.76 -34.26 -37.86
C LYS A 104 -4.37 -33.76 -38.27
N LYS A 105 -4.27 -32.78 -39.17
CA LYS A 105 -3.00 -32.17 -39.59
C LYS A 105 -2.36 -31.37 -38.48
N LEU A 106 -3.15 -30.59 -37.73
CA LEU A 106 -2.68 -29.88 -36.54
C LEU A 106 -2.07 -30.84 -35.51
N ARG A 107 -2.79 -31.93 -35.17
CA ARG A 107 -2.29 -32.97 -34.26
C ARG A 107 -1.00 -33.61 -34.76
N GLU A 108 -0.93 -34.02 -36.02
CA GLU A 108 0.26 -34.64 -36.62
C GLU A 108 1.48 -33.71 -36.60
N ALA A 109 1.27 -32.42 -36.91
CA ALA A 109 2.34 -31.42 -36.89
C ALA A 109 2.84 -31.15 -35.46
N LEU A 110 1.94 -31.03 -34.48
CA LEU A 110 2.29 -30.85 -33.06
C LEU A 110 3.10 -32.04 -32.53
N LYS A 111 2.63 -33.27 -32.77
CA LYS A 111 3.36 -34.50 -32.40
C LYS A 111 4.75 -34.58 -33.01
N THR A 112 4.90 -34.11 -34.26
CA THR A 112 6.20 -34.09 -34.93
C THR A 112 7.17 -33.13 -34.23
N ILE A 113 6.73 -31.92 -33.88
CA ILE A 113 7.57 -30.96 -33.12
C ILE A 113 8.05 -31.58 -31.80
N ILE A 114 7.15 -32.23 -31.06
CA ILE A 114 7.45 -32.80 -29.74
C ILE A 114 8.41 -33.99 -29.91
N ARG A 115 8.13 -34.91 -30.83
CA ARG A 115 9.01 -36.05 -31.13
C ARG A 115 10.42 -35.62 -31.53
N GLU A 116 10.55 -34.57 -32.34
CA GLU A 116 11.86 -34.02 -32.73
C GLU A 116 12.60 -33.29 -31.60
N ALA A 117 11.89 -32.87 -30.56
CA ALA A 117 12.47 -32.21 -29.39
C ALA A 117 12.84 -33.22 -28.31
N THR A 118 12.01 -34.23 -28.06
CA THR A 118 12.10 -35.06 -26.84
C THR A 118 12.17 -36.56 -27.11
N GLY A 119 11.88 -37.00 -28.34
CA GLY A 119 11.81 -38.41 -28.71
C GLY A 119 10.48 -39.09 -28.35
N ASP A 120 9.60 -38.43 -27.60
CA ASP A 120 8.30 -38.97 -27.17
C ASP A 120 7.17 -38.03 -27.58
N GLU A 121 6.34 -38.43 -28.55
CA GLU A 121 5.22 -37.61 -29.02
C GLU A 121 4.04 -37.52 -28.04
N GLU A 122 4.03 -38.33 -26.98
CA GLU A 122 3.01 -38.34 -25.92
C GLU A 122 3.52 -37.76 -24.60
N GLU A 123 4.62 -37.00 -24.64
CA GLU A 123 5.16 -36.39 -23.42
C GLU A 123 4.13 -35.51 -22.70
N MET A 124 4.08 -35.64 -21.38
CA MET A 124 3.16 -34.89 -20.52
C MET A 124 3.55 -33.40 -20.44
N MET A 125 2.54 -32.53 -20.46
CA MET A 125 2.74 -31.09 -20.28
C MET A 125 3.41 -30.80 -18.94
N ASN A 126 2.92 -31.45 -17.87
CA ASN A 126 3.55 -31.49 -16.56
C ASN A 126 3.99 -32.94 -16.27
N ASP A 127 5.29 -33.16 -16.15
CA ASP A 127 5.88 -34.49 -15.91
C ASP A 127 6.14 -34.77 -14.42
N GLY A 128 5.72 -33.87 -13.53
CA GLY A 128 5.86 -34.01 -12.08
C GLY A 128 7.30 -33.90 -11.57
N ARG A 129 8.29 -33.65 -12.44
CA ARG A 129 9.69 -33.48 -12.05
C ARG A 129 9.89 -32.05 -11.52
N GLY A 130 10.60 -31.92 -10.41
CA GLY A 130 10.67 -30.70 -9.59
C GLY A 130 11.08 -29.39 -10.30
N ASP A 131 10.65 -28.29 -9.69
CA ASP A 131 10.60 -26.86 -10.07
C ASP A 131 11.91 -26.14 -10.49
N ASN A 132 12.98 -26.85 -10.88
CA ASN A 132 14.28 -26.21 -11.15
C ASN A 132 14.43 -25.56 -12.54
N TYR A 133 13.34 -25.38 -13.30
CA TYR A 133 13.40 -24.95 -14.70
C TYR A 133 12.38 -23.84 -15.01
N CYS A 134 12.61 -23.12 -16.13
CA CYS A 134 11.70 -22.09 -16.63
C CYS A 134 10.25 -22.60 -16.67
N ARG A 135 9.38 -21.89 -15.94
CA ARG A 135 7.97 -22.22 -15.84
C ARG A 135 7.28 -21.87 -17.15
N THR A 136 6.63 -22.84 -17.79
CA THR A 136 5.95 -22.63 -19.06
C THR A 136 4.44 -22.76 -18.89
N ALA A 137 3.68 -21.81 -19.43
CA ALA A 137 2.23 -21.81 -19.35
C ALA A 137 1.58 -21.51 -20.71
N VAL A 138 0.57 -22.30 -21.07
CA VAL A 138 -0.20 -22.15 -22.30
C VAL A 138 -1.67 -21.92 -21.95
N PHE A 139 -2.33 -20.99 -22.63
CA PHE A 139 -3.70 -20.58 -22.32
C PHE A 139 -4.71 -21.03 -23.37
N ALA A 140 -5.88 -21.50 -22.93
CA ALA A 140 -7.03 -21.78 -23.80
C ALA A 140 -8.34 -21.48 -23.05
N MET A 141 -9.49 -21.67 -23.71
CA MET A 141 -10.81 -21.50 -23.11
C MET A 141 -11.53 -22.84 -23.00
N ALA A 142 -12.27 -23.05 -21.90
CA ALA A 142 -13.21 -24.15 -21.82
C ALA A 142 -14.39 -23.87 -22.76
N LYS A 143 -14.76 -24.82 -23.62
CA LYS A 143 -15.80 -24.64 -24.65
C LYS A 143 -17.15 -24.24 -24.04
N HIS A 144 -17.47 -24.78 -22.88
CA HIS A 144 -18.72 -24.53 -22.15
C HIS A 144 -18.61 -23.41 -21.09
N ASN A 145 -17.45 -22.76 -20.98
CA ASN A 145 -17.23 -21.61 -20.11
C ASN A 145 -16.26 -20.63 -20.78
N GLN A 146 -16.82 -19.74 -21.60
CA GLN A 146 -16.06 -18.71 -22.34
C GLN A 146 -15.92 -17.39 -21.56
N ASN A 147 -15.89 -17.45 -20.23
CA ASN A 147 -15.61 -16.28 -19.41
C ASN A 147 -14.14 -15.86 -19.60
N ALA A 148 -13.90 -14.79 -20.36
CA ALA A 148 -12.57 -14.27 -20.65
C ALA A 148 -11.74 -13.95 -19.38
N GLY A 149 -12.38 -13.72 -18.23
CA GLY A 149 -11.70 -13.54 -16.95
C GLY A 149 -11.12 -14.83 -16.34
N LEU A 150 -11.50 -16.00 -16.85
CA LEU A 150 -11.15 -17.31 -16.31
C LEU A 150 -10.63 -18.27 -17.41
N PRO A 151 -9.53 -17.93 -18.10
CA PRO A 151 -8.94 -18.85 -19.06
C PRO A 151 -8.36 -20.08 -18.36
N ILE A 152 -8.31 -21.19 -19.10
CA ILE A 152 -7.68 -22.42 -18.67
C ILE A 152 -6.18 -22.32 -18.94
N MET A 153 -5.38 -22.64 -17.93
CA MET A 153 -3.92 -22.62 -18.01
C MET A 153 -3.37 -24.05 -17.95
N PHE A 154 -2.66 -24.43 -19.00
CA PHE A 154 -1.89 -25.67 -19.09
C PHE A 154 -0.46 -25.38 -18.64
N ARG A 155 -0.04 -25.97 -17.53
CA ARG A 155 1.23 -25.66 -16.85
C ARG A 155 2.25 -26.76 -17.06
N SER A 156 3.52 -26.38 -17.15
CA SER A 156 4.65 -27.32 -17.12
C SER A 156 5.20 -27.58 -15.72
N TYR A 157 4.51 -27.12 -14.68
CA TYR A 157 5.00 -27.09 -13.30
C TYR A 157 3.83 -27.29 -12.33
N ASN A 158 4.16 -27.67 -11.10
CA ASN A 158 3.17 -27.99 -10.08
C ASN A 158 2.67 -26.72 -9.37
N VAL A 159 1.37 -26.72 -9.03
CA VAL A 159 0.76 -25.69 -8.20
C VAL A 159 -0.15 -26.33 -7.15
N THR A 160 -0.26 -25.71 -5.99
CA THR A 160 -1.07 -26.22 -4.87
C THR A 160 -2.57 -26.01 -5.06
N ARG A 161 -2.97 -25.08 -5.93
CA ARG A 161 -4.37 -24.71 -6.18
C ARG A 161 -4.61 -24.55 -7.67
N ASN A 162 -5.74 -25.09 -8.15
CA ASN A 162 -6.16 -25.06 -9.55
C ASN A 162 -5.07 -25.57 -10.53
N PRO A 163 -4.69 -26.86 -10.46
CA PRO A 163 -3.58 -27.42 -11.24
C PRO A 163 -3.76 -27.29 -12.76
N GLY A 164 -5.00 -27.16 -13.24
CA GLY A 164 -5.32 -27.23 -14.67
C GLY A 164 -5.35 -28.68 -15.18
N PRO A 165 -5.77 -28.91 -16.43
CA PRO A 165 -5.99 -30.26 -16.95
C PRO A 165 -4.69 -31.05 -17.05
N ASN A 166 -4.71 -32.30 -16.58
CA ASN A 166 -3.61 -33.23 -16.81
C ASN A 166 -3.64 -33.77 -18.25
N CYS A 167 -2.66 -33.40 -19.07
CA CYS A 167 -2.64 -33.71 -20.50
C CYS A 167 -1.22 -33.76 -21.07
N THR A 168 -1.11 -34.29 -22.27
CA THR A 168 0.10 -34.26 -23.09
C THR A 168 0.39 -32.86 -23.63
N ILE A 169 1.64 -32.60 -24.02
CA ILE A 169 2.04 -31.33 -24.62
C ILE A 169 1.21 -31.07 -25.90
N TRP A 170 0.98 -32.07 -26.74
CA TRP A 170 0.24 -31.87 -28.00
C TRP A 170 -1.23 -31.55 -27.75
N GLU A 171 -1.85 -32.09 -26.69
CA GLU A 171 -3.24 -31.75 -26.33
C GLU A 171 -3.36 -30.31 -25.86
N ALA A 172 -2.46 -29.84 -24.99
CA ALA A 172 -2.40 -28.44 -24.55
C ALA A 172 -2.19 -27.47 -25.73
N LEU A 173 -1.25 -27.81 -26.62
CA LEU A 173 -0.98 -27.01 -27.82
C LEU A 173 -2.09 -27.06 -28.86
N TYR A 174 -2.82 -28.17 -28.95
CA TYR A 174 -4.00 -28.25 -29.80
C TYR A 174 -5.12 -27.38 -29.22
N ALA A 175 -5.37 -27.46 -27.91
CA ALA A 175 -6.41 -26.70 -27.23
C ALA A 175 -6.22 -25.19 -27.45
N THR A 176 -5.00 -24.67 -27.27
CA THR A 176 -4.71 -23.24 -27.47
C THR A 176 -4.87 -22.79 -28.92
N MET A 177 -4.64 -23.67 -29.90
CA MET A 177 -4.77 -23.39 -31.34
C MET A 177 -6.19 -23.61 -31.89
N ALA A 178 -7.10 -24.18 -31.09
CA ALA A 178 -8.42 -24.59 -31.53
C ALA A 178 -9.40 -23.41 -31.69
N HIS A 179 -8.98 -22.38 -32.43
CA HIS A 179 -9.84 -21.23 -32.76
C HIS A 179 -11.08 -21.74 -33.54
N PRO A 180 -12.31 -21.39 -33.14
CA PRO A 180 -13.55 -21.97 -33.70
C PRO A 180 -13.67 -21.93 -35.24
N ASP A 181 -13.22 -20.85 -35.87
CA ASP A 181 -13.24 -20.72 -37.34
C ASP A 181 -12.17 -21.56 -38.05
N LEU A 182 -11.07 -21.88 -37.37
CA LEU A 182 -9.90 -22.52 -37.98
C LEU A 182 -9.91 -24.02 -37.73
N PHE A 183 -10.17 -24.45 -36.49
CA PHE A 183 -10.08 -25.85 -36.07
C PHE A 183 -11.27 -26.23 -35.17
N LYS A 184 -11.57 -27.53 -35.13
CA LYS A 184 -12.54 -28.08 -34.16
C LYS A 184 -11.92 -28.08 -32.75
N SER A 185 -12.76 -27.94 -31.73
CA SER A 185 -12.39 -28.16 -30.32
C SER A 185 -11.73 -29.53 -30.10
N ILE A 186 -10.94 -29.64 -29.04
CA ILE A 186 -10.38 -30.90 -28.54
C ILE A 186 -11.04 -31.28 -27.22
N ASP A 187 -11.21 -32.59 -27.01
CA ASP A 187 -11.66 -33.14 -25.75
C ASP A 187 -10.47 -33.79 -25.04
N ILE A 188 -10.20 -33.36 -23.80
CA ILE A 188 -9.19 -33.95 -22.92
C ILE A 188 -9.93 -34.70 -21.82
N ILE A 189 -9.51 -35.94 -21.55
CA ILE A 189 -10.15 -36.81 -20.56
C ILE A 189 -9.47 -36.62 -19.22
N GLU A 190 -10.23 -36.19 -18.22
CA GLU A 190 -9.75 -36.07 -16.84
C GLU A 190 -10.70 -36.82 -15.91
N SER A 191 -10.18 -37.74 -15.10
CA SER A 191 -10.99 -38.59 -14.20
C SER A 191 -12.17 -39.28 -14.91
N SER A 192 -11.95 -39.75 -16.15
CA SER A 192 -12.97 -40.37 -17.02
C SER A 192 -14.08 -39.43 -17.53
N VAL A 193 -13.93 -38.12 -17.36
CA VAL A 193 -14.87 -37.11 -17.87
C VAL A 193 -14.21 -36.32 -19.00
N HIS A 194 -14.93 -36.17 -20.11
CA HIS A 194 -14.48 -35.37 -21.25
C HIS A 194 -14.68 -33.88 -20.98
N GLN A 195 -13.61 -33.10 -21.11
CA GLN A 195 -13.65 -31.64 -21.09
C GLN A 195 -13.25 -31.09 -22.45
N SER A 196 -14.13 -30.29 -23.07
CA SER A 196 -13.87 -29.68 -24.37
C SER A 196 -13.20 -28.31 -24.25
N PHE A 197 -12.16 -28.07 -25.05
CA PHE A 197 -11.41 -26.81 -25.07
C PHE A 197 -11.35 -26.17 -26.47
N VAL A 198 -11.29 -24.84 -26.51
CA VAL A 198 -11.14 -23.99 -27.71
C VAL A 198 -10.01 -22.98 -27.49
N GLY A 199 -9.54 -22.37 -28.58
CA GLY A 199 -8.41 -21.43 -28.55
C GLY A 199 -8.61 -20.23 -27.63
N GLY A 200 -7.51 -19.76 -27.05
CA GLY A 200 -7.49 -18.63 -26.11
C GLY A 200 -7.62 -17.25 -26.77
N GLU A 201 -7.53 -17.18 -28.10
CA GLU A 201 -7.50 -15.90 -28.82
C GLU A 201 -8.80 -15.10 -28.67
N LEU A 202 -9.93 -15.77 -28.41
CA LEU A 202 -11.19 -15.13 -28.05
C LEU A 202 -11.20 -14.78 -26.57
N GLY A 203 -10.83 -13.54 -26.24
CA GLY A 203 -10.86 -12.99 -24.88
C GLY A 203 -9.55 -13.05 -24.11
N CYS A 204 -8.56 -13.84 -24.55
CA CYS A 204 -7.24 -13.99 -23.92
C CYS A 204 -6.10 -14.00 -24.95
N SER A 205 -6.21 -13.16 -26.00
CA SER A 205 -5.20 -13.04 -27.07
C SER A 205 -3.81 -12.61 -26.58
N ASN A 206 -3.78 -11.71 -25.59
CA ASN A 206 -2.62 -11.34 -24.78
C ASN A 206 -2.86 -11.80 -23.33
N PRO A 207 -2.22 -12.89 -22.88
CA PRO A 207 -2.51 -13.50 -21.58
C PRO A 207 -1.80 -12.81 -20.41
N LEU A 208 -1.11 -11.68 -20.62
CA LEU A 208 -0.18 -11.12 -19.62
C LEU A 208 -0.81 -10.84 -18.26
N ALA A 209 -2.04 -10.32 -18.19
CA ALA A 209 -2.72 -10.09 -16.92
C ALA A 209 -2.88 -11.38 -16.08
N HIS A 210 -3.18 -12.49 -16.76
CA HIS A 210 -3.29 -13.81 -16.13
C HIS A 210 -1.92 -14.40 -15.77
N VAL A 211 -0.91 -14.15 -16.60
CA VAL A 211 0.49 -14.51 -16.32
C VAL A 211 0.98 -13.82 -15.06
N LEU A 212 0.71 -12.52 -14.88
CA LEU A 212 1.12 -11.79 -13.66
C LEU A 212 0.40 -12.28 -12.41
N SER A 213 -0.88 -12.65 -12.54
CA SER A 213 -1.64 -13.29 -11.45
C SER A 213 -1.05 -14.65 -11.07
N GLU A 214 -0.58 -15.41 -12.05
CA GLU A 214 0.10 -16.69 -11.84
C GLU A 214 1.50 -16.50 -11.24
N VAL A 215 2.29 -15.55 -11.73
CA VAL A 215 3.60 -15.20 -11.18
C VAL A 215 3.51 -14.88 -9.69
N LYS A 216 2.49 -14.13 -9.26
CA LYS A 216 2.22 -13.91 -7.84
C LYS A 216 1.98 -15.21 -7.07
N ARG A 217 1.21 -16.15 -7.65
CA ARG A 217 0.91 -17.44 -7.01
C ARG A 217 2.17 -18.28 -6.83
N VAL A 218 3.02 -18.34 -7.85
CA VAL A 218 4.14 -19.29 -7.89
C VAL A 218 5.46 -18.68 -7.40
N TYR A 219 5.54 -17.36 -7.32
CA TYR A 219 6.63 -16.59 -6.74
C TYR A 219 6.09 -15.53 -5.76
N PRO A 220 5.52 -15.95 -4.61
CA PRO A 220 5.07 -15.01 -3.59
C PRO A 220 6.26 -14.18 -3.08
N ASP A 221 6.01 -12.90 -2.81
CA ASP A 221 6.97 -11.94 -2.23
C ASP A 221 8.26 -11.68 -3.03
N ARG A 222 8.36 -12.23 -4.25
CA ARG A 222 9.44 -11.90 -5.19
C ARG A 222 9.17 -10.56 -5.88
N GLN A 223 10.21 -10.03 -6.51
CA GLN A 223 10.16 -8.81 -7.30
C GLN A 223 10.31 -9.16 -8.78
N VAL A 224 9.54 -8.49 -9.63
CA VAL A 224 9.66 -8.52 -11.08
C VAL A 224 10.71 -7.49 -11.50
N ALA A 225 11.67 -7.94 -12.30
CA ALA A 225 12.68 -7.08 -12.91
C ALA A 225 12.23 -6.59 -14.29
N SER A 226 11.81 -7.52 -15.16
CA SER A 226 11.40 -7.17 -16.52
C SER A 226 10.26 -8.04 -17.03
N ILE A 227 9.40 -7.42 -17.83
CA ILE A 227 8.28 -8.04 -18.52
C ILE A 227 8.45 -7.74 -20.01
N ILE A 228 8.76 -8.77 -20.79
CA ILE A 228 8.84 -8.71 -22.25
C ILE A 228 7.54 -9.28 -22.81
N SER A 229 6.66 -8.41 -23.30
CA SER A 229 5.41 -8.79 -23.97
C SER A 229 5.54 -8.58 -25.47
N ILE A 230 5.38 -9.65 -26.24
CA ILE A 230 5.60 -9.63 -27.70
C ILE A 230 4.29 -9.97 -28.42
N GLY A 231 3.79 -8.98 -29.17
CA GLY A 231 2.63 -9.10 -30.03
C GLY A 231 2.94 -9.80 -31.35
N ALA A 232 1.88 -10.22 -32.05
CA ALA A 232 1.93 -10.88 -33.34
C ALA A 232 1.48 -9.96 -34.50
N GLY A 233 1.71 -8.66 -34.38
CA GLY A 233 1.35 -7.63 -35.36
C GLY A 233 0.00 -6.96 -35.06
N HIS A 234 -0.08 -5.65 -35.27
CA HIS A 234 -1.32 -4.88 -35.09
C HIS A 234 -2.35 -5.29 -36.15
N ALA A 235 -3.55 -5.66 -35.72
CA ALA A 235 -4.69 -5.73 -36.63
C ALA A 235 -5.10 -4.30 -37.00
N ARG A 236 -5.69 -4.09 -38.19
CA ARG A 236 -6.17 -2.76 -38.62
C ARG A 236 -7.05 -2.12 -37.53
N ILE A 237 -7.15 -0.78 -37.53
CA ILE A 237 -8.11 -0.06 -36.67
C ILE A 237 -9.48 -0.71 -36.83
N ILE A 238 -10.06 -1.17 -35.72
CA ILE A 238 -11.38 -1.80 -35.71
C ILE A 238 -12.39 -0.71 -36.08
N GLN A 239 -13.06 -0.90 -37.21
CA GLN A 239 -14.05 0.04 -37.72
C GLN A 239 -15.39 -0.67 -37.87
N VAL A 240 -16.46 0.01 -37.46
CA VAL A 240 -17.81 -0.43 -37.80
C VAL A 240 -17.96 -0.26 -39.32
N PRO A 241 -18.21 -1.34 -40.09
CA PRO A 241 -18.40 -1.22 -41.53
C PRO A 241 -19.51 -0.23 -41.86
N SER A 242 -19.31 0.62 -42.87
CA SER A 242 -20.36 1.53 -43.35
C SER A 242 -21.56 0.70 -43.84
N ALA A 243 -22.76 0.94 -43.29
CA ALA A 243 -23.96 0.23 -43.70
C ALA A 243 -24.25 0.49 -45.18
N SER A 244 -24.12 -0.54 -46.02
CA SER A 244 -24.68 -0.50 -47.37
C SER A 244 -26.20 -0.38 -47.23
N ARG A 245 -26.79 0.57 -47.95
CA ARG A 245 -28.19 1.04 -47.84
C ARG A 245 -29.27 -0.06 -48.00
N TRP A 246 -28.87 -1.29 -48.28
CA TRP A 246 -29.77 -2.37 -48.65
C TRP A 246 -29.81 -3.56 -47.68
N TYR A 247 -28.81 -3.77 -46.80
CA TYR A 247 -28.92 -4.73 -45.68
C TYR A 247 -27.87 -4.45 -44.59
N ARG A 248 -28.28 -3.99 -43.39
CA ARG A 248 -27.51 -4.24 -42.16
C ARG A 248 -27.66 -5.72 -41.85
N THR A 249 -26.66 -6.53 -42.15
CA THR A 249 -26.69 -7.96 -41.80
C THR A 249 -26.10 -8.16 -40.40
N GLN A 250 -26.71 -9.02 -39.58
CA GLN A 250 -26.19 -9.43 -38.26
C GLN A 250 -24.71 -9.91 -38.30
N LEU A 251 -24.21 -10.26 -39.49
CA LEU A 251 -22.82 -10.65 -39.73
C LEU A 251 -21.81 -9.52 -39.49
N GLN A 252 -22.16 -8.25 -39.73
CA GLN A 252 -21.23 -7.13 -39.57
C GLN A 252 -20.89 -6.88 -38.09
N ASP A 253 -21.89 -6.91 -37.21
CA ASP A 253 -21.69 -6.73 -35.77
C ASP A 253 -20.89 -7.88 -35.15
N VAL A 254 -21.11 -9.12 -35.62
CA VAL A 254 -20.36 -10.31 -35.18
C VAL A 254 -18.87 -10.21 -35.56
N ILE A 255 -18.55 -9.67 -36.74
CA ILE A 255 -17.15 -9.45 -37.16
C ILE A 255 -16.47 -8.45 -36.23
N VAL A 256 -17.12 -7.32 -35.92
CA VAL A 256 -16.56 -6.29 -35.04
C VAL A 256 -16.36 -6.82 -33.61
N ILE A 257 -17.35 -7.52 -33.04
CA ILE A 257 -17.25 -8.12 -31.69
C ILE A 257 -16.10 -9.12 -31.63
N LYS A 258 -15.93 -9.92 -32.69
CA LYS A 258 -14.82 -10.88 -32.78
C LYS A 258 -13.48 -10.17 -32.84
N ASP A 259 -13.34 -9.15 -33.68
CA ASP A 259 -12.10 -8.39 -33.78
C ASP A 259 -11.73 -7.76 -32.42
N MET A 260 -12.72 -7.19 -31.71
CA MET A 260 -12.56 -6.67 -30.34
C MET A 260 -12.17 -7.75 -29.33
N ALA A 261 -12.76 -8.94 -29.42
CA ALA A 261 -12.46 -10.05 -28.52
C ALA A 261 -11.04 -10.62 -28.73
N THR A 262 -10.48 -10.43 -29.93
CA THR A 262 -9.11 -10.84 -30.27
C THR A 262 -8.07 -9.73 -30.12
N ASP A 263 -8.48 -8.51 -29.72
CA ASP A 263 -7.59 -7.37 -29.58
C ASP A 263 -6.60 -7.54 -28.43
N SER A 264 -5.33 -7.72 -28.80
CA SER A 264 -4.21 -7.89 -27.86
C SER A 264 -3.67 -6.56 -27.32
N GLU A 265 -3.94 -5.44 -28.00
CA GLU A 265 -3.46 -4.12 -27.59
C GLU A 265 -4.26 -3.56 -26.41
N ARG A 266 -5.54 -3.94 -26.26
CA ARG A 266 -6.32 -3.60 -25.06
C ARG A 266 -5.59 -3.95 -23.75
N VAL A 267 -5.05 -5.17 -23.66
CA VAL A 267 -4.28 -5.61 -22.48
C VAL A 267 -2.92 -4.91 -22.43
N ALA A 268 -2.28 -4.68 -23.57
CA ALA A 268 -0.99 -4.00 -23.61
C ALA A 268 -1.09 -2.55 -23.07
N GLU A 269 -2.11 -1.79 -23.48
CA GLU A 269 -2.39 -0.44 -22.99
C GLU A 269 -2.70 -0.43 -21.49
N GLU A 270 -3.50 -1.40 -21.01
CA GLU A 270 -3.77 -1.56 -19.58
C GLU A 270 -2.47 -1.78 -18.78
N MET A 271 -1.54 -2.59 -19.32
CA MET A 271 -0.23 -2.82 -18.69
C MET A 271 0.68 -1.60 -18.78
N MET A 272 0.65 -0.83 -19.87
CA MET A 272 1.40 0.42 -19.98
C MET A 272 0.99 1.41 -18.89
N VAL A 273 -0.32 1.58 -18.66
CA VAL A 273 -0.83 2.42 -17.56
C VAL A 273 -0.43 1.85 -16.19
N ARG A 274 -0.58 0.53 -16.01
CA ARG A 274 -0.25 -0.14 -14.73
C ARG A 274 1.22 0.02 -14.32
N PHE A 275 2.14 0.00 -15.28
CA PHE A 275 3.58 0.09 -15.03
C PHE A 275 4.17 1.47 -15.33
N GLN A 276 3.35 2.51 -15.57
CA GLN A 276 3.82 3.85 -15.93
C GLN A 276 4.76 4.47 -14.86
N GLY A 277 4.53 4.18 -13.58
CA GLY A 277 5.38 4.64 -12.47
C GLY A 277 6.61 3.79 -12.19
N ALA A 278 6.76 2.65 -12.88
CA ALA A 278 7.88 1.73 -12.72
C ALA A 278 8.78 1.80 -13.95
N ASN A 279 9.90 2.52 -13.83
CA ASN A 279 10.83 2.72 -14.93
C ASN A 279 11.40 1.38 -15.42
N ASP A 280 11.37 1.19 -16.74
CA ASP A 280 12.03 0.09 -17.45
C ASP A 280 11.64 -1.33 -16.96
N VAL A 281 10.38 -1.51 -16.51
CA VAL A 281 9.85 -2.83 -16.12
C VAL A 281 9.05 -3.50 -17.23
N TYR A 282 8.20 -2.77 -17.94
CA TYR A 282 7.30 -3.33 -18.95
C TYR A 282 7.70 -2.90 -20.37
N PHE A 283 7.93 -3.88 -21.24
CA PHE A 283 8.29 -3.67 -22.64
C PHE A 283 7.32 -4.41 -23.56
N ARG A 284 6.47 -3.64 -24.26
CA ARG A 284 5.62 -4.13 -25.34
C ARG A 284 6.33 -4.02 -26.70
N PHE A 285 6.51 -5.12 -27.41
CA PHE A 285 6.97 -5.11 -28.80
C PHE A 285 5.86 -5.62 -29.70
N ASN A 286 5.44 -4.82 -30.68
CA ASN A 286 4.45 -5.25 -31.65
C ASN A 286 4.67 -4.56 -33.01
N VAL A 287 4.62 -5.33 -34.10
CA VAL A 287 4.83 -4.80 -35.45
C VAL A 287 3.60 -3.99 -35.86
N ASP A 288 3.79 -2.68 -36.02
CA ASP A 288 2.73 -1.68 -36.19
C ASP A 288 2.28 -1.52 -37.66
N GLN A 289 3.18 -1.78 -38.62
CA GLN A 289 2.94 -1.56 -40.05
C GLN A 289 3.40 -2.73 -40.94
N GLY A 290 2.65 -3.01 -42.00
CA GLY A 290 2.96 -4.00 -43.04
C GLY A 290 2.39 -5.40 -42.82
N VAL A 291 2.00 -5.74 -41.60
CA VAL A 291 1.46 -7.07 -41.25
C VAL A 291 -0.06 -7.09 -41.04
N GLN A 292 -0.75 -5.95 -41.23
CA GLN A 292 -2.18 -5.81 -40.90
C GLN A 292 -3.09 -6.65 -41.81
N ASP A 293 -2.62 -6.97 -43.02
CA ASP A 293 -3.39 -7.67 -44.05
C ASP A 293 -3.08 -9.17 -44.11
N ILE A 294 -2.14 -9.64 -43.29
CA ILE A 294 -1.73 -11.03 -43.24
C ILE A 294 -2.73 -11.78 -42.36
N ARG A 295 -3.61 -12.56 -42.98
CA ARG A 295 -4.59 -13.39 -42.26
C ARG A 295 -3.89 -14.53 -41.53
N ALA A 296 -4.52 -15.02 -40.46
CA ALA A 296 -3.95 -16.05 -39.58
C ALA A 296 -3.48 -17.33 -40.29
N GLY A 297 -4.05 -17.67 -41.46
CA GLY A 297 -3.66 -18.85 -42.25
C GLY A 297 -2.92 -18.56 -43.57
N SER A 298 -2.50 -17.31 -43.83
CA SER A 298 -1.74 -16.91 -45.04
C SER A 298 -0.26 -17.32 -44.97
N TRP A 299 0.01 -18.63 -44.89
CA TRP A 299 1.38 -19.17 -44.75
C TRP A 299 2.31 -18.76 -45.90
N GLU A 300 1.76 -18.54 -47.10
CA GLU A 300 2.49 -18.05 -48.27
C GLU A 300 3.12 -16.67 -48.06
N ARG A 301 2.63 -15.88 -47.10
CA ARG A 301 3.09 -14.51 -46.80
C ARG A 301 4.06 -14.43 -45.62
N MET A 302 4.60 -15.57 -45.15
CA MET A 302 5.60 -15.60 -44.06
C MET A 302 6.84 -14.74 -44.35
N GLY A 303 7.28 -14.71 -45.61
CA GLY A 303 8.41 -13.89 -46.04
C GLY A 303 8.16 -12.38 -45.84
N GLU A 304 6.95 -11.92 -46.14
CA GLU A 304 6.53 -10.53 -45.91
C GLU A 304 6.53 -10.20 -44.42
N ALA A 305 5.96 -11.07 -43.58
CA ALA A 305 5.96 -10.89 -42.13
C ALA A 305 7.39 -10.77 -41.56
N MET A 306 8.33 -11.59 -42.04
CA MET A 306 9.73 -11.51 -41.65
C MET A 306 10.38 -10.18 -42.06
N GLN A 307 10.14 -9.73 -43.29
CA GLN A 307 10.70 -8.46 -43.79
C GLN A 307 10.17 -7.26 -43.00
N HIS A 308 8.85 -7.20 -42.77
CA HIS A 308 8.24 -6.13 -41.97
C HIS A 308 8.73 -6.14 -40.52
N THR A 309 8.94 -7.33 -39.93
CA THR A 309 9.50 -7.44 -38.57
C THR A 309 10.94 -6.94 -38.51
N LYS A 310 11.78 -7.29 -39.49
CA LYS A 310 13.16 -6.79 -39.56
C LYS A 310 13.20 -5.27 -39.72
N ALA A 311 12.33 -4.70 -40.55
CA ALA A 311 12.21 -3.25 -40.70
C ALA A 311 11.73 -2.58 -39.39
N TYR A 312 10.78 -3.18 -38.68
CA TYR A 312 10.31 -2.71 -37.37
C TYR A 312 11.45 -2.63 -36.34
N LEU A 313 12.32 -3.65 -36.29
CA LEU A 313 13.48 -3.69 -35.39
C LEU A 313 14.56 -2.64 -35.72
N GLN A 314 14.60 -2.14 -36.96
CA GLN A 314 15.53 -1.10 -37.39
C GLN A 314 15.04 0.32 -37.11
N LYS A 315 13.78 0.51 -36.69
CA LYS A 315 13.28 1.84 -36.29
C LYS A 315 14.03 2.30 -35.04
N SER A 316 14.50 3.56 -35.03
CA SER A 316 15.30 4.12 -33.92
C SER A 316 14.61 3.98 -32.56
N GLU A 317 13.30 4.16 -32.48
CA GLU A 317 12.54 4.02 -31.24
C GLU A 317 12.51 2.56 -30.75
N THR A 318 12.25 1.62 -31.66
CA THR A 318 12.24 0.18 -31.36
C THR A 318 13.62 -0.29 -30.91
N ASP A 319 14.67 0.14 -31.60
CA ASP A 319 16.05 -0.20 -31.30
C ASP A 319 16.45 0.26 -29.88
N GLN A 320 16.16 1.52 -29.54
CA GLN A 320 16.39 2.06 -28.19
C GLN A 320 15.56 1.35 -27.12
N LYS A 321 14.29 1.03 -27.41
CA LYS A 321 13.44 0.27 -26.50
C LYS A 321 13.99 -1.13 -26.25
N LEU A 322 14.55 -1.77 -27.29
CA LEU A 322 15.15 -3.09 -27.18
C LEU A 322 16.42 -3.06 -26.34
N GLU A 323 17.29 -2.07 -26.51
CA GLU A 323 18.47 -1.88 -25.66
C GLU A 323 18.09 -1.69 -24.18
N ARG A 324 17.07 -0.88 -23.88
CA ARG A 324 16.57 -0.71 -22.51
C ARG A 324 16.03 -2.02 -21.93
N ALA A 325 15.29 -2.79 -22.72
CA ALA A 325 14.77 -4.09 -22.31
C ALA A 325 15.90 -5.09 -22.02
N VAL A 326 16.94 -5.12 -22.85
CA VAL A 326 18.13 -5.97 -22.66
C VAL A 326 18.85 -5.57 -21.37
N ARG A 327 19.10 -4.28 -21.15
CA ARG A 327 19.75 -3.78 -19.93
C ARG A 327 18.96 -4.13 -18.67
N ALA A 328 17.67 -3.76 -18.62
CA ALA A 328 16.83 -3.99 -17.46
C ALA A 328 16.72 -5.49 -17.11
N SER A 329 16.57 -6.33 -18.13
CA SER A 329 16.49 -7.79 -17.93
C SER A 329 17.83 -8.42 -17.53
N ALA A 330 18.96 -7.84 -17.92
CA ALA A 330 20.30 -8.33 -17.57
C ALA A 330 20.69 -7.97 -16.13
N GLU A 331 20.37 -6.75 -15.68
CA GLU A 331 20.62 -6.28 -14.32
C GLU A 331 19.78 -7.05 -13.28
N ARG A 332 18.57 -7.47 -13.65
CA ARG A 332 17.59 -8.17 -12.78
C ARG A 332 17.35 -7.46 -11.45
N LEU A 333 17.35 -6.13 -11.44
CA LEU A 333 16.98 -5.34 -10.26
C LEU A 333 15.47 -5.50 -10.03
N GLY A 334 15.08 -5.92 -8.83
CA GLY A 334 13.67 -6.08 -8.48
C GLY A 334 12.98 -4.72 -8.40
N ALA A 335 12.11 -4.41 -9.36
CA ALA A 335 11.49 -3.10 -9.49
C ALA A 335 10.05 -3.04 -8.95
N VAL A 336 9.27 -4.12 -9.12
CA VAL A 336 7.86 -4.19 -8.70
C VAL A 336 7.56 -5.52 -8.04
N SER A 337 6.87 -5.54 -6.90
CA SER A 337 6.54 -6.80 -6.24
C SER A 337 5.53 -7.61 -7.07
N THR A 338 5.58 -8.94 -6.98
CA THR A 338 4.64 -9.79 -7.72
C THR A 338 3.17 -9.49 -7.39
N THR A 339 2.88 -9.01 -6.18
CA THR A 339 1.54 -8.54 -5.77
C THR A 339 1.09 -7.29 -6.53
N HIS A 340 1.96 -6.27 -6.63
CA HIS A 340 1.66 -5.05 -7.39
C HIS A 340 1.55 -5.35 -8.88
N ALA A 341 2.44 -6.18 -9.43
CA ALA A 341 2.40 -6.58 -10.83
C ALA A 341 1.06 -7.28 -11.19
N ALA A 342 0.52 -8.10 -10.28
CA ALA A 342 -0.78 -8.75 -10.45
C ALA A 342 -1.99 -7.78 -10.38
N GLY A 343 -1.79 -6.48 -10.19
CA GLY A 343 -2.86 -5.47 -10.13
C GLY A 343 -3.58 -5.44 -8.78
N GLN A 344 -3.02 -6.07 -7.75
CA GLN A 344 -3.54 -5.95 -6.40
C GLN A 344 -2.92 -4.74 -5.72
N VAL A 345 -3.65 -3.64 -5.81
CA VAL A 345 -3.38 -2.44 -5.03
C VAL A 345 -3.94 -2.72 -3.64
N PHE A 346 -3.06 -2.82 -2.64
CA PHE A 346 -3.54 -2.70 -1.26
C PHE A 346 -4.26 -1.36 -1.19
N SER A 347 -5.49 -1.34 -0.67
CA SER A 347 -6.16 -0.11 -0.27
C SER A 347 -5.12 0.75 0.42
N VAL A 348 -4.93 1.98 -0.08
CA VAL A 348 -3.97 2.95 0.46
C VAL A 348 -4.21 3.08 1.95
N SER A 349 -3.46 2.30 2.73
CA SER A 349 -3.29 2.41 4.16
C SER A 349 -1.79 2.36 4.35
N GLU A 350 -1.21 3.54 4.53
CA GLU A 350 0.11 3.75 5.16
C GLU A 350 1.30 2.95 4.59
N SER A 351 1.33 2.61 3.29
CA SER A 351 2.45 1.83 2.74
C SER A 351 3.68 2.67 2.36
N VAL A 352 3.64 4.00 2.49
CA VAL A 352 4.80 4.88 2.25
C VAL A 352 5.82 4.86 3.42
N ILE A 353 5.58 4.11 4.50
CA ILE A 353 6.53 3.99 5.63
C ILE A 353 7.36 2.69 5.59
N LYS A 354 7.08 1.73 4.72
CA LYS A 354 7.86 0.48 4.66
C LYS A 354 9.10 0.59 3.78
N LEU A 355 10.10 1.34 4.25
CA LEU A 355 11.54 1.13 3.99
C LEU A 355 12.41 2.03 4.90
N ALA A 356 12.24 1.91 6.21
CA ALA A 356 13.22 2.30 7.24
C ALA A 356 12.82 1.62 8.56
N GLY A 357 13.77 1.40 9.48
CA GLY A 357 13.49 0.85 10.82
C GLY A 357 12.26 1.52 11.45
N PHE A 358 11.32 0.73 11.99
CA PHE A 358 10.04 1.20 12.50
C PHE A 358 10.28 2.01 13.78
N LYS A 359 10.43 3.33 13.64
CA LYS A 359 10.50 4.29 14.72
C LYS A 359 9.32 5.24 14.60
N ARG A 360 8.21 4.91 15.27
CA ARG A 360 6.98 5.71 15.24
C ARG A 360 6.78 6.31 16.64
N CYS A 361 7.09 7.58 16.80
CA CYS A 361 6.82 8.35 18.02
C CYS A 361 6.50 9.80 17.63
N PRO A 362 5.50 10.45 18.24
CA PRO A 362 5.26 11.88 18.06
C PRO A 362 6.46 12.72 18.48
N ALA A 363 6.66 13.88 17.84
CA ALA A 363 7.67 14.83 18.29
C ALA A 363 7.18 15.59 19.54
N PRO A 364 8.08 15.97 20.48
CA PRO A 364 7.75 16.89 21.54
C PRO A 364 7.36 18.26 20.98
N THR A 365 6.60 19.03 21.75
CA THR A 365 6.27 20.42 21.38
C THR A 365 7.52 21.29 21.31
N LYS A 366 7.56 22.22 20.34
CA LYS A 366 8.64 23.19 20.18
C LYS A 366 8.85 24.07 21.42
N PHE A 367 7.82 24.18 22.25
CA PHE A 367 7.81 24.97 23.47
C PHE A 367 8.27 24.19 24.70
N TYR A 368 8.68 22.92 24.58
CA TYR A 368 9.22 22.16 25.70
C TYR A 368 10.37 22.93 26.38
N THR A 369 10.34 22.99 27.71
CA THR A 369 11.20 23.88 28.52
C THR A 369 11.53 23.21 29.86
N GLY A 370 12.79 23.28 30.28
CA GLY A 370 13.26 22.81 31.59
C GLY A 370 13.38 21.28 31.72
N ARG A 371 13.17 20.79 32.96
CA ARG A 371 13.13 19.35 33.34
C ARG A 371 14.44 18.58 33.11
N ILE A 372 15.58 19.21 33.36
CA ILE A 372 16.90 18.62 33.07
C ILE A 372 17.14 17.37 33.93
N ASP A 373 16.78 17.44 35.22
CA ASP A 373 16.99 16.35 36.16
C ASP A 373 16.09 15.15 35.83
N GLU A 374 14.81 15.38 35.56
CA GLU A 374 13.86 14.32 35.20
C GLU A 374 14.22 13.68 33.85
N ASN A 375 14.66 14.47 32.86
CA ASN A 375 15.19 13.94 31.60
C ASN A 375 16.38 13.01 31.85
N THR A 376 17.32 13.46 32.68
CA THR A 376 18.52 12.68 33.01
C THR A 376 18.15 11.38 33.72
N GLN A 377 17.20 11.44 34.66
CA GLN A 377 16.71 10.27 35.39
C GLN A 377 16.06 9.24 34.45
N VAL A 378 15.12 9.66 33.59
CA VAL A 378 14.41 8.75 32.69
C VAL A 378 15.38 8.16 31.65
N ILE A 379 16.28 8.97 31.08
CA ILE A 379 17.32 8.49 30.15
C ILE A 379 18.21 7.45 30.81
N ALA A 380 18.70 7.72 32.03
CA ALA A 380 19.55 6.79 32.77
C ALA A 380 18.84 5.47 33.08
N CYS A 381 17.53 5.52 33.36
CA CYS A 381 16.71 4.33 33.59
C CYS A 381 16.62 3.45 32.33
N ILE A 382 16.26 4.02 31.19
CA ILE A 382 16.01 3.25 29.95
C ILE A 382 17.30 2.85 29.22
N THR A 383 18.41 3.56 29.40
CA THR A 383 19.68 3.23 28.72
C THR A 383 20.58 2.28 29.52
N LYS A 384 20.12 1.79 30.68
CA LYS A 384 20.90 0.96 31.59
C LYS A 384 21.30 -0.38 30.95
N ARG A 385 22.60 -0.60 30.74
CA ARG A 385 23.15 -1.79 30.07
C ARG A 385 23.35 -2.96 31.03
N GLN A 386 22.27 -3.64 31.40
CA GLN A 386 22.33 -4.85 32.26
C GLN A 386 21.76 -6.13 31.63
N GLY A 387 21.39 -6.11 30.33
CA GLY A 387 20.87 -7.29 29.64
C GLY A 387 19.50 -7.76 30.13
N GLN A 388 18.82 -6.96 30.95
CA GLN A 388 17.46 -7.15 31.45
C GLN A 388 16.53 -6.08 30.88
N LEU A 389 15.22 -6.36 30.93
CA LEU A 389 14.16 -5.42 30.54
C LEU A 389 14.13 -4.25 31.52
N CYS A 390 14.26 -3.02 31.03
CA CYS A 390 14.13 -1.81 31.86
C CYS A 390 12.70 -1.29 31.79
N LEU A 391 12.09 -1.00 32.94
CA LEU A 391 10.74 -0.46 33.02
C LEU A 391 10.76 0.85 33.82
N CYS A 392 10.49 1.96 33.14
CA CYS A 392 10.39 3.28 33.74
C CYS A 392 8.92 3.71 33.87
N VAL A 393 8.49 4.15 35.05
CA VAL A 393 7.15 4.71 35.25
C VAL A 393 7.26 6.20 35.57
N VAL A 394 6.68 7.03 34.72
CA VAL A 394 6.53 8.48 34.92
C VAL A 394 5.12 8.76 35.38
N TYR A 395 4.96 9.22 36.62
CA TYR A 395 3.63 9.52 37.17
C TYR A 395 3.54 10.90 37.81
N GLY A 396 2.33 11.44 37.91
CA GLY A 396 2.07 12.79 38.43
C GLY A 396 0.73 13.34 37.96
N LEU A 397 0.43 14.59 38.34
CA LEU A 397 -0.84 15.26 38.07
C LEU A 397 -1.13 15.45 36.56
N GLY A 398 -2.39 15.67 36.21
CA GLY A 398 -2.83 15.98 34.86
C GLY A 398 -2.27 17.32 34.36
N GLY A 399 -1.90 17.40 33.08
CA GLY A 399 -1.44 18.66 32.47
C GLY A 399 -0.04 19.13 32.90
N ILE A 400 0.71 18.32 33.66
CA ILE A 400 2.03 18.67 34.18
C ILE A 400 3.19 18.45 33.19
N GLY A 401 2.92 17.76 32.07
CA GLY A 401 3.87 17.56 30.97
C GLY A 401 4.51 16.18 30.86
N LYS A 402 3.94 15.12 31.48
CA LYS A 402 4.49 13.74 31.45
C LYS A 402 4.75 13.23 30.02
N THR A 403 3.74 13.30 29.15
CA THR A 403 3.88 12.91 27.74
C THR A 403 4.99 13.69 27.07
N GLN A 404 5.07 15.01 27.27
CA GLN A 404 6.11 15.84 26.66
C GLN A 404 7.53 15.52 27.17
N LEU A 405 7.68 15.18 28.46
CA LEU A 405 8.94 14.67 29.01
C LEU A 405 9.36 13.39 28.28
N VAL A 406 8.46 12.41 28.15
CA VAL A 406 8.75 11.15 27.48
C VAL A 406 9.07 11.35 26.00
N LEU A 407 8.28 12.15 25.27
CA LEU A 407 8.57 12.46 23.86
C LEU A 407 9.95 13.11 23.70
N ASN A 408 10.36 14.00 24.61
CA ASN A 408 11.70 14.61 24.58
C ASN A 408 12.81 13.59 24.90
N VAL A 409 12.58 12.67 25.84
CA VAL A 409 13.52 11.57 26.13
C VAL A 409 13.67 10.64 24.92
N VAL A 410 12.57 10.29 24.26
CA VAL A 410 12.60 9.45 23.05
C VAL A 410 13.36 10.16 21.93
N GLU A 411 13.14 11.46 21.73
CA GLU A 411 13.87 12.26 20.75
C GLU A 411 15.39 12.28 21.03
N ARG A 412 15.79 12.45 22.30
CA ARG A 412 17.22 12.45 22.70
C ARG A 412 17.89 11.08 22.62
N THR A 413 17.12 10.00 22.75
CA THR A 413 17.61 8.62 22.71
C THR A 413 17.28 7.92 21.39
N TRP A 414 16.83 8.66 20.38
CA TRP A 414 16.29 8.10 19.14
C TRP A 414 17.23 7.09 18.48
N ASP A 415 18.53 7.39 18.43
CA ASP A 415 19.57 6.56 17.79
C ASP A 415 20.04 5.38 18.66
N GLU A 416 19.61 5.31 19.92
CA GLU A 416 19.89 4.19 20.82
C GLU A 416 18.92 3.00 20.61
N TRP A 417 17.88 3.17 19.81
CA TRP A 417 16.84 2.16 19.60
C TRP A 417 16.79 1.74 18.13
N ASP A 418 16.67 0.43 17.89
CA ASP A 418 16.41 -0.12 16.56
C ASP A 418 14.91 0.00 16.22
N HIS A 419 14.05 -0.14 17.24
CA HIS A 419 12.59 0.03 17.12
C HIS A 419 12.01 0.89 18.25
N ILE A 420 11.06 1.75 17.90
CA ILE A 420 10.30 2.55 18.86
C ILE A 420 8.81 2.36 18.59
N ILE A 421 8.09 1.87 19.60
CA ILE A 421 6.65 1.62 19.57
C ILE A 421 5.96 2.59 20.52
N TYR A 422 5.30 3.60 19.99
CA TYR A 422 4.44 4.48 20.77
C TYR A 422 3.02 3.90 20.83
N VAL A 423 2.53 3.67 22.05
CA VAL A 423 1.26 3.02 22.35
C VAL A 423 0.40 3.95 23.20
N ASP A 424 -0.80 4.25 22.73
CA ASP A 424 -1.84 4.83 23.57
C ASP A 424 -2.41 3.76 24.50
N ALA A 425 -2.18 3.92 25.80
CA ALA A 425 -2.64 3.02 26.85
C ALA A 425 -3.94 3.47 27.53
N SER A 426 -4.69 4.39 26.91
CA SER A 426 -5.99 4.85 27.41
C SER A 426 -7.06 3.75 27.44
N SER A 427 -6.99 2.77 26.54
CA SER A 427 -7.89 1.61 26.48
C SER A 427 -7.19 0.34 26.00
N THR A 428 -7.79 -0.83 26.28
CA THR A 428 -7.32 -2.13 25.79
C THR A 428 -7.27 -2.16 24.25
N GLU A 429 -8.30 -1.62 23.61
CA GLU A 429 -8.44 -1.60 22.15
C GLU A 429 -7.37 -0.73 21.50
N ALA A 430 -7.02 0.42 22.10
CA ALA A 430 -5.95 1.29 21.62
C ALA A 430 -4.58 0.59 21.68
N ILE A 431 -4.30 -0.14 22.77
CA ILE A 431 -3.07 -0.93 22.91
C ILE A 431 -3.01 -2.04 21.85
N GLU A 432 -4.07 -2.84 21.73
CA GLU A 432 -4.10 -3.95 20.78
C GLU A 432 -3.99 -3.47 19.33
N LYS A 433 -4.61 -2.33 19.00
CA LYS A 433 -4.46 -1.69 17.69
C LYS A 433 -3.01 -1.31 17.41
N ALA A 434 -2.34 -0.62 18.32
CA ALA A 434 -0.94 -0.19 18.13
C ALA A 434 0.01 -1.39 17.97
N LEU A 435 -0.16 -2.44 18.78
CA LEU A 435 0.63 -3.66 18.65
C LEU A 435 0.35 -4.39 17.34
N LYS A 436 -0.91 -4.48 16.91
CA LYS A 436 -1.28 -5.06 15.61
C LYS A 436 -0.64 -4.31 14.44
N GLU A 437 -0.67 -2.98 14.46
CA GLU A 437 -0.03 -2.14 13.45
C GLU A 437 1.48 -2.41 13.39
N PHE A 438 2.14 -2.48 14.55
CA PHE A 438 3.57 -2.83 14.63
C PHE A 438 3.85 -4.24 14.09
N GLY A 439 3.08 -5.24 14.52
CA GLY A 439 3.24 -6.63 14.10
C GLY A 439 3.06 -6.81 12.59
N THR A 440 2.07 -6.12 12.02
CA THR A 440 1.83 -6.09 10.57
C THR A 440 2.94 -5.34 9.84
N ALA A 441 3.46 -4.26 10.43
CA ALA A 441 4.57 -3.51 9.86
C ALA A 441 5.85 -4.34 9.76
N LYS A 442 6.12 -5.16 10.79
CA LYS A 442 7.30 -6.03 10.89
C LYS A 442 7.12 -7.45 10.37
N ASN A 443 5.95 -7.79 9.83
CA ASN A 443 5.60 -9.14 9.39
C ASN A 443 5.78 -10.19 10.50
N ILE A 444 5.46 -9.83 11.75
CA ILE A 444 5.50 -10.71 12.93
C ILE A 444 4.19 -11.48 13.07
N GLY A 445 3.05 -10.79 12.88
CA GLY A 445 1.70 -11.29 13.16
C GLY A 445 0.74 -10.15 13.51
N GLU A 446 -0.52 -10.47 13.75
CA GLU A 446 -1.56 -9.47 14.08
C GLU A 446 -1.96 -9.50 15.57
N THR A 447 -1.51 -10.50 16.32
CA THR A 447 -1.91 -10.68 17.73
C THR A 447 -0.89 -10.09 18.70
N ARG A 448 -1.38 -9.63 19.86
CA ARG A 448 -0.49 -9.12 20.94
C ARG A 448 0.54 -10.16 21.39
N ILE A 449 0.18 -11.45 21.38
CA ILE A 449 1.04 -12.55 21.86
C ILE A 449 2.25 -12.71 20.94
N GLU A 450 2.04 -12.66 19.62
CA GLU A 450 3.12 -12.74 18.63
C GLU A 450 4.09 -11.55 18.77
N VAL A 451 3.55 -10.33 18.92
CA VAL A 451 4.37 -9.12 19.07
C VAL A 451 5.18 -9.15 20.36
N ILE A 452 4.57 -9.54 21.48
CA ILE A 452 5.27 -9.69 22.77
C ILE A 452 6.35 -10.78 22.66
N SER A 453 6.03 -11.95 22.11
CA SER A 453 6.99 -13.04 21.91
C SER A 453 8.17 -12.63 21.04
N TRP A 454 7.92 -11.78 20.04
CA TRP A 454 8.98 -11.19 19.22
C TRP A 454 9.84 -10.20 20.01
N LEU A 455 9.25 -9.30 20.80
CA LEU A 455 10.01 -8.38 21.67
C LEU A 455 10.91 -9.15 22.65
N GLU A 456 10.45 -10.31 23.14
CA GLU A 456 11.23 -11.19 24.01
C GLU A 456 12.42 -11.88 23.34
N SER A 457 12.40 -12.04 22.00
CA SER A 457 13.33 -12.91 21.25
C SER A 457 14.12 -12.23 20.13
N CYS A 458 13.75 -11.02 19.69
CA CYS A 458 14.32 -10.35 18.51
C CYS A 458 15.82 -10.05 18.61
N GLY A 459 16.37 -9.91 19.84
CA GLY A 459 17.78 -9.61 20.07
C GLY A 459 18.21 -8.18 19.69
N GLU A 460 17.32 -7.38 19.11
CA GLU A 460 17.49 -5.97 18.74
C GLU A 460 17.05 -5.05 19.90
N ARG A 461 17.52 -3.79 19.91
CA ARG A 461 17.16 -2.82 20.94
C ARG A 461 15.81 -2.19 20.60
N TRP A 462 14.88 -2.23 21.55
CA TRP A 462 13.55 -1.68 21.35
C TRP A 462 13.07 -0.86 22.55
N LEU A 463 12.26 0.14 22.26
CA LEU A 463 11.57 0.96 23.26
C LEU A 463 10.06 0.90 23.02
N VAL A 464 9.29 0.55 24.06
CA VAL A 464 7.83 0.66 24.05
C VAL A 464 7.40 1.77 25.00
N VAL A 465 6.63 2.74 24.50
CA VAL A 465 6.05 3.80 25.31
C VAL A 465 4.55 3.54 25.45
N PHE A 466 4.08 3.34 26.68
CA PHE A 466 2.66 3.31 27.03
C PHE A 466 2.26 4.68 27.58
N ASP A 467 1.71 5.53 26.72
CA ASP A 467 1.23 6.88 27.09
C ASP A 467 -0.20 6.83 27.63
N ASN A 468 -0.57 7.72 28.56
CA ASN A 468 -1.93 7.82 29.13
C ASN A 468 -2.51 6.54 29.74
N ALA A 469 -1.68 5.81 30.50
CA ALA A 469 -2.04 4.63 31.29
C ALA A 469 -2.90 4.97 32.52
N ASP A 470 -4.00 5.69 32.34
CA ASP A 470 -4.79 6.28 33.42
C ASP A 470 -6.05 5.47 33.78
N THR A 471 -6.42 4.50 32.95
CA THR A 471 -7.67 3.74 33.09
C THR A 471 -7.44 2.52 33.99
N PRO A 472 -8.03 2.46 35.21
CA PRO A 472 -7.76 1.37 36.16
C PRO A 472 -8.16 -0.02 35.66
N SER A 473 -9.15 -0.11 34.75
CA SER A 473 -9.57 -1.39 34.13
C SER A 473 -8.60 -1.89 33.06
N THR A 474 -7.74 -1.04 32.52
CA THR A 474 -6.71 -1.42 31.53
C THR A 474 -5.53 -2.09 32.22
N ASN A 475 -5.46 -3.42 32.15
CA ASN A 475 -4.37 -4.17 32.78
C ASN A 475 -3.10 -4.16 31.92
N ILE A 476 -2.28 -3.12 32.08
CA ILE A 476 -1.05 -2.91 31.31
C ILE A 476 -0.02 -4.03 31.51
N ARG A 477 -0.02 -4.71 32.67
CA ARG A 477 0.90 -5.82 32.95
C ARG A 477 0.83 -6.93 31.90
N ARG A 478 -0.32 -7.10 31.25
CA ARG A 478 -0.53 -8.11 30.20
C ARG A 478 0.23 -7.82 28.91
N TYR A 479 0.71 -6.59 28.72
CA TYR A 479 1.43 -6.15 27.53
C TYR A 479 2.93 -5.94 27.78
N ILE A 480 3.39 -6.16 29.02
CA ILE A 480 4.80 -6.09 29.39
C ILE A 480 5.43 -7.46 29.11
N PRO A 481 6.44 -7.56 28.24
CA PRO A 481 7.20 -8.79 28.02
C PRO A 481 7.82 -9.32 29.31
N ALA A 482 7.90 -10.65 29.46
CA ALA A 482 8.49 -11.27 30.64
C ALA A 482 10.02 -11.12 30.67
N LYS A 483 10.63 -10.91 29.49
CA LYS A 483 12.07 -10.75 29.28
C LYS A 483 12.33 -9.85 28.06
N GLY A 484 13.52 -9.30 27.94
CA GLY A 484 13.87 -8.48 26.78
C GLY A 484 15.31 -8.01 26.87
N ARG A 485 16.21 -8.66 26.14
CA ARG A 485 17.63 -8.31 26.18
C ARG A 485 17.83 -6.98 25.44
N GLY A 486 18.03 -5.90 26.19
CA GLY A 486 18.16 -4.56 25.61
C GLY A 486 16.83 -3.90 25.25
N GLY A 487 15.71 -4.41 25.79
CA GLY A 487 14.39 -3.80 25.68
C GLY A 487 14.14 -2.81 26.83
N SER A 488 13.42 -1.72 26.53
CA SER A 488 12.97 -0.75 27.52
C SER A 488 11.51 -0.39 27.35
N ILE A 489 10.87 -0.04 28.46
CA ILE A 489 9.47 0.39 28.52
C ILE A 489 9.38 1.68 29.32
N ILE A 490 8.60 2.63 28.81
CA ILE A 490 8.20 3.83 29.56
C ILE A 490 6.68 3.83 29.68
N ILE A 491 6.16 4.04 30.89
CA ILE A 491 4.72 4.19 31.14
C ILE A 491 4.48 5.59 31.69
N THR A 492 3.55 6.36 31.10
CA THR A 492 3.07 7.61 31.69
C THR A 492 1.69 7.41 32.30
N THR A 493 1.47 7.86 33.53
CA THR A 493 0.19 7.66 34.23
C THR A 493 -0.12 8.72 35.30
N ARG A 494 -1.38 8.89 35.66
CA ARG A 494 -1.85 9.59 36.86
C ARG A 494 -2.03 8.65 38.06
N LEU A 495 -2.01 7.34 37.84
CA LEU A 495 -2.25 6.34 38.88
C LEU A 495 -0.93 6.03 39.62
N PRO A 496 -0.77 6.45 40.89
CA PRO A 496 0.44 6.19 41.65
C PRO A 496 0.69 4.68 41.87
N ASP A 497 -0.36 3.85 41.86
CA ASP A 497 -0.22 2.40 42.03
C ASP A 497 0.54 1.71 40.90
N LEU A 498 0.55 2.29 39.68
CA LEU A 498 1.36 1.76 38.58
C LEU A 498 2.85 1.99 38.79
N ALA A 499 3.27 2.90 39.66
CA ALA A 499 4.68 3.06 40.04
C ALA A 499 5.26 1.76 40.67
N ARG A 500 4.40 0.93 41.29
CA ARG A 500 4.80 -0.37 41.86
C ARG A 500 5.21 -1.40 40.82
N LEU A 501 4.99 -1.13 39.52
CA LEU A 501 5.46 -2.00 38.44
C LEU A 501 6.97 -1.92 38.24
N ALA A 502 7.56 -0.76 38.52
CA ALA A 502 8.98 -0.53 38.27
C ALA A 502 9.84 -1.11 39.40
N GLU A 503 10.97 -1.71 39.03
CA GLU A 503 11.93 -2.29 39.97
C GLU A 503 12.88 -1.20 40.50
N GLY A 504 12.60 -0.70 41.71
CA GLY A 504 13.47 0.21 42.45
C GLY A 504 13.22 1.71 42.21
N PRO A 505 13.71 2.57 43.13
CA PRO A 505 13.39 4.00 43.14
C PRO A 505 13.96 4.78 41.95
N SER A 506 15.05 4.32 41.32
CA SER A 506 15.61 4.92 40.10
C SER A 506 14.76 4.70 38.85
N SER A 507 13.80 3.79 38.91
CA SER A 507 12.93 3.37 37.80
C SER A 507 11.56 4.06 37.83
N VAL A 508 11.33 4.90 38.84
CA VAL A 508 10.10 5.68 39.02
C VAL A 508 10.45 7.17 38.99
N CYS A 509 9.84 7.91 38.08
CA CYS A 509 9.96 9.36 38.00
C CYS A 509 8.62 10.01 38.41
N HIS A 510 8.60 10.61 39.60
CA HIS A 510 7.48 11.44 40.01
C HIS A 510 7.64 12.84 39.46
N LEU A 511 6.82 13.19 38.45
CA LEU A 511 6.84 14.50 37.85
C LEU A 511 5.97 15.46 38.67
N SER A 512 6.62 16.39 39.37
CA SER A 512 5.99 17.46 40.16
C SER A 512 5.73 18.71 39.31
N SER A 513 5.08 19.74 39.87
CA SER A 513 4.84 21.01 39.17
C SER A 513 6.15 21.63 38.67
N MET A 514 6.09 22.39 37.58
CA MET A 514 7.26 23.07 37.04
C MET A 514 7.84 24.04 38.06
N SER A 515 9.18 24.16 38.08
CA SER A 515 9.86 25.18 38.86
C SER A 515 9.41 26.57 38.41
N GLN A 516 9.46 27.55 39.32
CA GLN A 516 9.07 28.94 39.01
C GLN A 516 9.85 29.49 37.81
N ALA A 517 11.15 29.18 37.72
CA ALA A 517 12.01 29.61 36.63
C ALA A 517 11.61 28.97 35.29
N ASP A 518 11.46 27.64 35.24
CA ASP A 518 11.09 26.93 34.01
C ASP A 518 9.69 27.31 33.51
N ALA A 519 8.75 27.49 34.43
CA ALA A 519 7.39 27.87 34.11
C ALA A 519 7.29 29.32 33.57
N THR A 520 8.08 30.25 34.14
CA THR A 520 8.17 31.62 33.63
C THR A 520 8.82 31.64 32.25
N ALA A 521 9.89 30.87 32.05
CA ALA A 521 10.54 30.72 30.76
C ALA A 521 9.58 30.13 29.70
N LEU A 522 8.79 29.12 30.06
CA LEU A 522 7.77 28.54 29.19
C LEU A 522 6.72 29.57 28.77
N LEU A 523 6.18 30.33 29.73
CA LEU A 523 5.18 31.37 29.47
C LEU A 523 5.69 32.43 28.49
N VAL A 524 6.88 32.97 28.78
CA VAL A 524 7.54 34.00 27.96
C VAL A 524 7.81 33.48 26.54
N LYS A 525 8.25 32.22 26.43
CA LYS A 525 8.53 31.57 25.15
C LYS A 525 7.27 31.43 24.29
N ILE A 526 6.13 31.06 24.89
CA ILE A 526 4.86 30.87 24.16
C ILE A 526 4.18 32.21 23.84
N ALA A 527 4.20 33.16 24.77
CA ALA A 527 3.68 34.51 24.56
C ALA A 527 4.45 35.29 23.45
N ASN A 528 5.48 34.66 22.85
CA ASN A 528 6.34 35.18 21.79
C ASN A 528 7.06 36.49 22.19
N LEU A 529 7.26 36.68 23.50
CA LEU A 529 7.95 37.84 24.06
C LEU A 529 9.48 37.72 23.98
N GLY A 530 10.02 36.54 23.64
CA GLY A 530 11.47 36.29 23.57
C GLY A 530 12.22 37.01 22.44
N ASN A 531 11.51 37.60 21.46
CA ASN A 531 12.08 38.42 20.39
C ASN A 531 12.06 39.93 20.70
N GLN A 532 11.50 40.32 21.86
CA GLN A 532 11.49 41.69 22.35
C GLN A 532 12.23 41.76 23.70
N PRO A 533 12.91 42.87 24.02
CA PRO A 533 13.47 43.05 25.35
C PRO A 533 12.34 43.06 26.38
N LEU A 534 12.32 42.07 27.25
CA LEU A 534 11.37 41.98 28.37
C LEU A 534 11.65 43.12 29.35
N LEU A 535 10.62 43.89 29.70
CA LEU A 535 10.70 44.84 30.81
C LEU A 535 10.71 44.07 32.14
N GLU A 536 11.32 44.63 33.19
CA GLU A 536 11.30 44.02 34.54
C GLU A 536 9.86 43.76 35.03
N ASP A 537 8.95 44.69 34.73
CA ASP A 537 7.51 44.57 35.03
C ASP A 537 6.86 43.35 34.36
N ASP A 538 7.29 42.99 33.14
CA ASP A 538 6.76 41.82 32.42
C ASP A 538 7.24 40.51 33.06
N ILE A 539 8.50 40.47 33.53
CA ILE A 539 9.06 39.32 34.24
C ILE A 539 8.33 39.12 35.57
N GLU A 540 8.07 40.19 36.31
CA GLU A 540 7.33 40.12 37.57
C GLU A 540 5.86 39.69 37.34
N ALA A 541 5.20 40.24 36.32
CA ALA A 541 3.84 39.85 35.96
C ALA A 541 3.74 38.38 35.53
N ALA A 542 4.70 37.89 34.73
CA ALA A 542 4.81 36.50 34.33
C ALA A 542 5.02 35.57 35.54
N ALA A 543 5.90 35.95 36.47
CA ALA A 543 6.16 35.17 37.68
C ALA A 543 4.90 35.03 38.56
N LYS A 544 4.17 36.14 38.77
CA LYS A 544 2.90 36.12 39.53
C LYS A 544 1.84 35.24 38.85
N LEU A 545 1.71 35.33 37.53
CA LEU A 545 0.76 34.51 36.77
C LEU A 545 1.09 33.01 36.86
N VAL A 546 2.37 32.65 36.73
CA VAL A 546 2.86 31.28 36.91
C VAL A 546 2.58 30.74 38.31
N GLN A 547 2.74 31.59 39.34
CA GLN A 547 2.42 31.24 40.72
C GLN A 547 0.92 30.96 40.87
N ASP A 548 0.05 31.79 40.28
CA ASP A 548 -1.40 31.60 40.29
C ASP A 548 -1.81 30.28 39.61
N PHE A 549 -1.06 29.83 38.60
CA PHE A 549 -1.26 28.54 37.92
C PHE A 549 -0.67 27.34 38.66
N GLY A 550 0.14 27.57 39.69
CA GLY A 550 0.72 26.49 40.47
C GLY A 550 1.72 25.62 39.70
N GLY A 551 2.36 26.17 38.66
CA GLY A 551 3.37 25.48 37.85
C GLY A 551 2.83 24.38 36.94
N LEU A 552 1.53 24.38 36.60
CA LEU A 552 0.93 23.43 35.66
C LEU A 552 1.25 23.83 34.22
N ALA A 553 2.02 22.99 33.52
CA ALA A 553 2.50 23.27 32.16
C ALA A 553 1.37 23.58 31.18
N LEU A 554 0.26 22.82 31.21
CA LEU A 554 -0.86 23.02 30.28
C LEU A 554 -1.59 24.35 30.50
N ALA A 555 -1.78 24.77 31.75
CA ALA A 555 -2.39 26.07 32.05
C ALA A 555 -1.51 27.24 31.57
N ILE A 556 -0.20 27.11 31.73
CA ILE A 556 0.79 28.07 31.22
C ILE A 556 0.74 28.14 29.69
N VAL A 557 0.64 26.99 29.02
CA VAL A 557 0.56 26.92 27.55
C VAL A 557 -0.69 27.62 27.04
N HIS A 558 -1.88 27.33 27.60
CA HIS A 558 -3.12 28.00 27.21
C HIS A 558 -3.03 29.53 27.42
N ALA A 559 -2.54 29.95 28.59
CA ALA A 559 -2.38 31.37 28.90
C ALA A 559 -1.42 32.08 27.94
N GLY A 560 -0.25 31.49 27.70
CA GLY A 560 0.73 32.02 26.76
C GLY A 560 0.19 32.12 25.34
N ALA A 561 -0.54 31.09 24.88
CA ALA A 561 -1.15 31.06 23.55
C ALA A 561 -2.23 32.14 23.40
N TYR A 562 -3.08 32.31 24.41
CA TYR A 562 -4.08 33.37 24.43
C TYR A 562 -3.43 34.76 24.37
N ILE A 563 -2.39 35.01 25.15
CA ILE A 563 -1.65 36.29 25.16
C ILE A 563 -1.02 36.55 23.80
N ALA A 564 -0.38 35.54 23.20
CA ALA A 564 0.26 35.67 21.89
C ALA A 564 -0.74 35.98 20.76
N HIS A 565 -1.95 35.41 20.84
CA HIS A 565 -2.93 35.52 19.75
C HIS A 565 -3.94 36.66 19.92
N SER A 566 -4.04 37.26 21.11
CA SER A 566 -5.00 38.34 21.41
C SER A 566 -4.34 39.73 21.27
N PRO A 567 -4.69 40.54 20.26
CA PRO A 567 -4.08 41.85 20.06
C PRO A 567 -4.28 42.77 21.29
N GLY A 568 -3.19 43.37 21.78
CA GLY A 568 -3.23 44.31 22.92
C GLY A 568 -3.39 43.66 24.29
N MET A 569 -3.33 42.33 24.37
CA MET A 569 -3.32 41.57 25.62
C MET A 569 -1.92 41.58 26.25
N THR A 570 -1.80 42.04 27.49
CA THR A 570 -0.56 42.01 28.27
C THR A 570 -0.65 40.97 29.37
N LEU A 571 0.49 40.56 29.94
CA LEU A 571 0.54 39.62 31.07
C LEU A 571 -0.32 40.10 32.24
N THR A 572 -0.24 41.38 32.59
CA THR A 572 -1.04 41.99 33.65
C THR A 572 -2.54 41.96 33.35
N LYS A 573 -2.94 42.32 32.13
CA LYS A 573 -4.36 42.28 31.71
C LYS A 573 -4.90 40.85 31.73
N TYR A 574 -4.13 39.89 31.24
CA TYR A 574 -4.51 38.48 31.26
C TYR A 574 -4.66 37.96 32.69
N ARG A 575 -3.74 38.33 33.60
CA ARG A 575 -3.84 37.96 35.01
C ARG A 575 -5.13 38.47 35.65
N SER A 576 -5.51 39.72 35.40
CA SER A 576 -6.79 40.27 35.87
C SER A 576 -7.98 39.51 35.30
N LEU A 577 -7.96 39.17 34.01
CA LEU A 577 -8.99 38.35 33.37
C LEU A 577 -9.10 36.97 34.05
N PHE A 578 -7.97 36.28 34.21
CA PHE A 578 -7.91 34.97 34.85
C PHE A 578 -8.49 35.01 36.27
N LEU A 579 -8.08 35.97 37.10
CA LEU A 579 -8.58 36.11 38.47
C LEU A 579 -10.09 36.40 38.50
N SER A 580 -10.61 37.20 37.57
CA SER A 580 -12.05 37.49 37.49
C SER A 580 -12.89 36.28 37.08
N GLN A 581 -12.35 35.40 36.25
CA GLN A 581 -13.04 34.20 35.76
C GLN A 581 -12.89 33.01 36.72
N ARG A 582 -11.79 32.94 37.47
CA ARG A 582 -11.42 31.78 38.31
C ARG A 582 -12.52 31.37 39.28
N GLN A 583 -13.17 32.32 39.96
CA GLN A 583 -14.19 31.99 40.96
C GLN A 583 -15.41 31.33 40.31
N ARG A 584 -15.92 31.93 39.23
CA ARG A 584 -17.04 31.38 38.45
C ARG A 584 -16.70 30.00 37.89
N MET A 585 -15.51 29.85 37.30
CA MET A 585 -15.07 28.60 36.69
C MET A 585 -14.83 27.49 37.72
N LEU A 586 -14.40 27.85 38.94
CA LEU A 586 -14.26 26.89 40.04
C LEU A 586 -15.62 26.36 40.50
N GLU A 587 -16.64 27.20 40.56
CA GLU A 587 -18.01 26.79 40.86
C GLU A 587 -18.54 25.83 39.79
N GLU A 588 -18.41 26.18 38.51
CA GLU A 588 -18.79 25.30 37.39
C GLU A 588 -17.99 23.97 37.39
N TYR A 589 -16.70 24.01 37.70
CA TYR A 589 -15.85 22.82 37.80
C TYR A 589 -16.23 21.90 38.97
N ARG A 590 -16.77 22.45 40.09
CA ARG A 590 -17.22 21.65 41.23
C ARG A 590 -18.48 20.85 40.93
N GLU A 591 -19.34 21.35 40.06
CA GLU A 591 -20.56 20.65 39.63
C GLU A 591 -20.27 19.50 38.64
N LEU A 592 -19.02 19.38 38.15
CA LEU A 592 -18.64 18.31 37.24
C LEU A 592 -18.72 16.92 37.89
N PRO A 593 -19.12 15.88 37.12
CA PRO A 593 -18.99 14.48 37.52
C PRO A 593 -17.57 14.12 37.97
N VAL A 594 -17.43 13.20 38.92
CA VAL A 594 -16.11 12.76 39.41
C VAL A 594 -15.23 12.21 38.28
N THR A 595 -15.82 11.61 37.25
CA THR A 595 -15.14 11.12 36.04
C THR A 595 -14.56 12.22 35.15
N ALA A 596 -15.06 13.46 35.28
CA ALA A 596 -14.64 14.65 34.56
C ALA A 596 -13.55 15.45 35.29
N LYS A 597 -13.49 15.28 36.61
CA LYS A 597 -12.56 15.98 37.48
C LYS A 597 -11.16 15.40 37.31
N LEU A 598 -10.19 16.28 37.11
CA LEU A 598 -8.81 15.93 36.79
C LEU A 598 -8.04 15.48 38.02
N ASP A 599 -7.84 16.42 38.95
CA ASP A 599 -7.12 16.31 40.22
C ASP A 599 -7.34 17.59 41.05
N GLU A 600 -6.63 17.76 42.18
CA GLU A 600 -6.75 18.89 43.12
C GLU A 600 -6.56 20.29 42.48
N ARG A 601 -5.97 20.40 41.28
CA ARG A 601 -5.76 21.68 40.56
C ARG A 601 -6.35 21.72 39.15
N GLY A 602 -7.31 20.83 38.87
CA GLY A 602 -7.98 20.81 37.57
C GLY A 602 -8.80 22.06 37.25
N ASP A 603 -9.22 22.81 38.27
CA ASP A 603 -9.94 24.09 38.15
C ASP A 603 -9.13 25.14 37.38
N THR A 604 -7.81 25.16 37.58
CA THR A 604 -6.89 26.12 36.95
C THR A 604 -6.73 25.82 35.46
N VAL A 605 -6.58 24.54 35.11
CA VAL A 605 -6.52 24.10 33.71
C VAL A 605 -7.86 24.34 33.02
N TYR A 606 -8.97 24.05 33.70
CA TYR A 606 -10.31 24.33 33.20
C TYR A 606 -10.53 25.83 32.94
N THR A 607 -10.15 26.70 33.88
CA THR A 607 -10.30 28.15 33.75
C THR A 607 -9.51 28.70 32.55
N THR A 608 -8.24 28.31 32.41
CA THR A 608 -7.38 28.77 31.29
C THR A 608 -7.85 28.21 29.95
N TRP A 609 -8.33 26.97 29.92
CA TRP A 609 -8.98 26.38 28.75
C TRP A 609 -10.25 27.13 28.35
N TRP A 610 -11.13 27.43 29.32
CA TRP A 610 -12.38 28.14 29.07
C TRP A 610 -12.15 29.53 28.48
N ILE A 611 -11.18 30.28 29.02
CA ILE A 611 -10.81 31.59 28.48
C ILE A 611 -10.38 31.49 27.00
N CYS A 612 -9.66 30.44 26.62
CA CYS A 612 -9.31 30.19 25.23
C CYS A 612 -10.54 29.79 24.40
N TYR A 613 -11.37 28.89 24.91
CA TYR A 613 -12.59 28.40 24.27
C TYR A 613 -13.57 29.54 23.97
N ASP A 614 -13.80 30.42 24.94
CA ASP A 614 -14.70 31.57 24.80
C ASP A 614 -14.20 32.61 23.79
N ASN A 615 -12.92 32.58 23.43
CA ASN A 615 -12.38 33.48 22.40
C ASN A 615 -12.36 32.86 20.99
N LEU A 616 -12.77 31.60 20.84
CA LEU A 616 -12.89 30.94 19.54
C LEU A 616 -14.05 31.50 18.73
N LYS A 617 -13.89 31.48 17.40
CA LYS A 617 -14.99 31.74 16.46
C LYS A 617 -16.08 30.66 16.59
N PRO A 618 -17.36 30.98 16.31
CA PRO A 618 -18.45 30.01 16.37
C PRO A 618 -18.16 28.72 15.59
N GLU A 619 -17.63 28.84 14.37
CA GLU A 619 -17.32 27.69 13.53
C GLU A 619 -16.18 26.82 14.11
N SER A 620 -15.22 27.43 14.80
CA SER A 620 -14.12 26.72 15.46
C SER A 620 -14.62 25.95 16.69
N ARG A 621 -15.56 26.53 17.45
CA ARG A 621 -16.21 25.86 18.58
C ARG A 621 -16.97 24.62 18.13
N GLU A 622 -17.73 24.72 17.05
CA GLU A 622 -18.43 23.57 16.46
C GLU A 622 -17.46 22.47 16.00
N LEU A 623 -16.34 22.82 15.35
CA LEU A 623 -15.32 21.83 14.97
C LEU A 623 -14.73 21.13 16.20
N LEU A 624 -14.38 21.91 17.23
CA LEU A 624 -13.83 21.37 18.48
C LEU A 624 -14.83 20.41 19.13
N GLY A 625 -16.12 20.73 19.07
CA GLY A 625 -17.16 19.83 19.55
C GLY A 625 -17.25 18.51 18.80
N LEU A 626 -17.16 18.53 17.47
CA LEU A 626 -17.08 17.29 16.69
C LEU A 626 -15.84 16.48 17.04
N ILE A 627 -14.69 17.15 17.15
CA ILE A 627 -13.41 16.55 17.52
C ILE A 627 -13.45 15.93 18.93
N ALA A 628 -14.19 16.53 19.87
CA ALA A 628 -14.31 16.02 21.23
C ALA A 628 -14.96 14.62 21.31
N TYR A 629 -15.76 14.23 20.32
CA TYR A 629 -16.33 12.88 20.22
C TYR A 629 -15.46 11.89 19.44
N LEU A 630 -14.38 12.35 18.78
CA LEU A 630 -13.41 11.49 18.11
C LEU A 630 -12.35 10.99 19.09
N HIS A 631 -11.56 9.99 18.69
CA HIS A 631 -10.35 9.64 19.43
C HIS A 631 -9.43 10.87 19.53
N TYR A 632 -8.75 11.06 20.67
CA TYR A 632 -8.01 12.30 20.96
C TYR A 632 -6.74 12.45 20.10
N ASP A 633 -6.29 11.38 19.46
CA ASP A 633 -5.17 11.36 18.52
C ASP A 633 -5.58 10.68 17.21
N GLY A 634 -4.81 10.92 16.15
CA GLY A 634 -5.04 10.33 14.83
C GLY A 634 -6.22 10.95 14.08
N ILE A 635 -6.54 12.22 14.33
CA ILE A 635 -7.66 12.91 13.69
C ILE A 635 -7.21 13.44 12.33
N PHE A 636 -7.76 12.88 11.25
CA PHE A 636 -7.45 13.28 9.87
C PHE A 636 -8.50 14.23 9.30
N GLU A 637 -8.11 15.22 8.51
CA GLU A 637 -9.04 16.05 7.72
C GLU A 637 -9.98 15.17 6.86
N ASP A 638 -9.46 14.07 6.34
CA ASP A 638 -10.21 13.13 5.50
C ASP A 638 -11.44 12.54 6.18
N ILE A 639 -11.49 12.45 7.51
CA ILE A 639 -12.70 11.96 8.20
C ILE A 639 -13.88 12.92 7.97
N PHE A 640 -13.62 14.22 8.04
CA PHE A 640 -14.62 15.27 7.84
C PHE A 640 -14.98 15.39 6.36
N LYS A 641 -13.97 15.35 5.48
CA LYS A 641 -14.17 15.35 4.02
C LYS A 641 -15.04 14.19 3.57
N ARG A 642 -14.74 12.96 4.01
CA ARG A 642 -15.55 11.77 3.66
C ARG A 642 -16.95 11.86 4.25
N ALA A 643 -17.10 12.35 5.48
CA ALA A 643 -18.42 12.54 6.07
C ALA A 643 -19.27 13.53 5.26
N ALA A 644 -18.71 14.68 4.85
CA ALA A 644 -19.39 15.68 4.04
C ALA A 644 -19.92 15.11 2.71
N HIS A 645 -19.13 14.28 2.01
CA HIS A 645 -19.53 13.69 0.73
C HIS A 645 -20.55 12.55 0.87
N ASN A 646 -20.41 11.71 1.91
CA ASN A 646 -21.11 10.42 1.99
C ASN A 646 -22.30 10.40 2.96
N MET A 647 -22.53 11.47 3.73
CA MET A 647 -23.68 11.52 4.65
C MET A 647 -25.04 11.39 3.96
N HIS A 648 -25.13 11.67 2.65
CA HIS A 648 -26.36 11.56 1.85
C HIS A 648 -26.74 10.13 1.47
N SER A 649 -25.77 9.21 1.41
CA SER A 649 -25.93 7.84 0.89
C SER A 649 -26.03 6.76 1.97
N ARG A 650 -25.83 7.11 3.24
CA ARG A 650 -25.94 6.17 4.36
C ARG A 650 -27.36 6.07 4.90
N THR A 651 -28.02 4.96 4.58
CA THR A 651 -29.21 4.48 5.28
C THR A 651 -28.80 3.65 6.50
N TYR A 652 -29.34 4.01 7.66
CA TYR A 652 -29.15 3.23 8.89
C TYR A 652 -30.25 2.17 9.00
N PRO A 653 -29.93 0.96 9.48
CA PRO A 653 -30.88 -0.16 9.54
C PRO A 653 -32.00 0.03 10.58
N LEU A 654 -31.87 1.01 11.48
CA LEU A 654 -32.86 1.36 12.50
C LEU A 654 -33.38 2.79 12.26
N PRO A 655 -34.66 3.07 12.52
CA PRO A 655 -35.20 4.42 12.49
C PRO A 655 -34.46 5.29 13.50
N SER A 656 -33.96 6.46 13.07
CA SER A 656 -33.29 7.41 13.96
C SER A 656 -34.29 8.05 14.90
N THR A 657 -33.86 8.28 16.14
CA THR A 657 -34.61 9.13 17.08
C THR A 657 -34.67 10.57 16.57
N ASP A 658 -35.59 11.38 17.11
CA ASP A 658 -35.69 12.80 16.75
C ASP A 658 -34.38 13.54 17.05
N LEU A 659 -33.74 13.24 18.20
CA LEU A 659 -32.47 13.82 18.60
C LEU A 659 -31.33 13.45 17.62
N GLU A 660 -31.24 12.18 17.20
CA GLU A 660 -30.24 11.75 16.22
C GLU A 660 -30.46 12.39 14.84
N SER A 661 -31.72 12.59 14.47
CA SER A 661 -32.10 13.23 13.21
C SER A 661 -31.72 14.71 13.21
N GLN A 662 -31.98 15.41 14.32
CA GLN A 662 -31.56 16.80 14.55
C GLN A 662 -30.03 16.93 14.56
N ALA A 663 -29.34 16.11 15.34
CA ALA A 663 -27.87 16.10 15.39
C ALA A 663 -27.26 15.85 14.00
N ARG A 664 -27.79 14.88 13.25
CA ARG A 664 -27.34 14.61 11.88
C ARG A 664 -27.55 15.81 10.96
N SER A 665 -28.67 16.52 11.09
CA SER A 665 -28.94 17.74 10.33
C SER A 665 -27.92 18.84 10.66
N CYS A 666 -27.61 19.05 11.94
CA CYS A 666 -26.60 20.02 12.37
C CYS A 666 -25.22 19.70 11.82
N VAL A 667 -24.74 18.45 11.99
CA VAL A 667 -23.43 18.03 11.47
C VAL A 667 -23.37 18.16 9.95
N LYS A 668 -24.46 17.79 9.25
CA LYS A 668 -24.56 17.93 7.81
C LYS A 668 -24.45 19.38 7.38
N GLN A 669 -25.21 20.28 8.00
CA GLN A 669 -25.19 21.71 7.68
C GLN A 669 -23.80 22.30 7.89
N TYR A 670 -23.17 21.97 9.03
CA TYR A 670 -21.84 22.44 9.35
C TYR A 670 -20.78 21.93 8.36
N LEU A 671 -20.72 20.62 8.11
CA LEU A 671 -19.74 20.04 7.20
C LEU A 671 -19.93 20.46 5.73
N SER A 672 -21.17 20.73 5.32
CA SER A 672 -21.47 21.24 3.97
C SER A 672 -20.89 22.64 3.75
N SER A 673 -20.63 23.41 4.82
CA SER A 673 -20.00 24.72 4.69
C SER A 673 -18.55 24.65 4.18
N PHE A 674 -17.91 23.48 4.27
CA PHE A 674 -16.58 23.22 3.72
C PHE A 674 -16.61 22.63 2.31
N LEU A 675 -17.75 22.63 1.63
CA LEU A 675 -17.86 22.24 0.22
C LEU A 675 -17.94 23.47 -0.68
N ASN A 676 -17.18 23.46 -1.77
CA ASN A 676 -17.25 24.44 -2.85
C ASN A 676 -18.53 24.24 -3.68
N ALA A 677 -18.82 25.21 -4.55
CA ALA A 677 -20.00 25.16 -5.43
C ALA A 677 -20.01 23.95 -6.38
N ASP A 678 -18.85 23.39 -6.71
CA ASP A 678 -18.69 22.18 -7.53
C ASP A 678 -18.76 20.87 -6.70
N GLY A 679 -19.00 20.97 -5.39
CA GLY A 679 -19.04 19.84 -4.46
C GLY A 679 -17.66 19.36 -4.00
N SER A 680 -16.57 20.02 -4.39
CA SER A 680 -15.23 19.69 -3.90
C SER A 680 -14.99 20.21 -2.47
N TRP A 681 -14.10 19.57 -1.72
CA TRP A 681 -13.75 19.98 -0.36
C TRP A 681 -12.81 21.19 -0.33
N ASP A 682 -13.17 22.22 0.43
CA ASP A 682 -12.38 23.42 0.66
C ASP A 682 -11.41 23.23 1.84
N THR A 683 -10.24 22.67 1.53
CA THR A 683 -9.13 22.50 2.49
C THR A 683 -8.66 23.84 3.05
N VAL A 684 -8.75 24.95 2.32
CA VAL A 684 -8.28 26.26 2.81
C VAL A 684 -9.20 26.75 3.91
N ARG A 685 -10.52 26.65 3.73
CA ARG A 685 -11.50 27.01 4.77
C ARG A 685 -11.36 26.11 6.00
N PHE A 686 -11.22 24.80 5.81
CA PHE A 686 -10.99 23.86 6.93
C PHE A 686 -9.71 24.22 7.70
N THR A 687 -8.61 24.47 6.97
CA THR A 687 -7.33 24.86 7.56
C THR A 687 -7.44 26.17 8.36
N ARG A 688 -8.26 27.14 7.94
CA ARG A 688 -8.48 28.38 8.70
C ARG A 688 -9.18 28.14 10.04
N VAL A 689 -10.17 27.25 10.08
CA VAL A 689 -10.89 26.90 11.32
C VAL A 689 -9.96 26.13 12.27
N VAL A 690 -9.22 25.17 11.74
CA VAL A 690 -8.19 24.44 12.49
C VAL A 690 -7.09 25.38 12.98
N ALA A 691 -6.66 26.35 12.17
CA ALA A 691 -5.64 27.32 12.56
C ALA A 691 -6.07 28.13 13.80
N ASP A 692 -7.34 28.51 13.87
CA ASP A 692 -7.95 29.18 15.03
C ASP A 692 -7.79 28.31 16.29
N LEU A 693 -8.12 27.02 16.22
CA LEU A 693 -7.96 26.07 17.33
C LEU A 693 -6.49 25.85 17.73
N THR A 694 -5.59 25.74 16.75
CA THR A 694 -4.14 25.58 17.01
C THR A 694 -3.52 26.83 17.63
N SER A 695 -4.04 28.02 17.31
CA SER A 695 -3.50 29.29 17.81
C SER A 695 -3.62 29.43 19.33
N TYR A 696 -4.66 28.84 19.92
CA TYR A 696 -4.87 28.78 21.37
C TYR A 696 -4.32 27.49 22.01
N SER A 697 -3.55 26.69 21.28
CA SER A 697 -3.00 25.40 21.75
C SER A 697 -4.07 24.40 22.24
N LEU A 698 -5.30 24.49 21.72
CA LEU A 698 -6.38 23.56 22.06
C LEU A 698 -6.26 22.23 21.29
N ILE A 699 -5.69 22.31 20.08
CA ILE A 699 -5.31 21.17 19.26
C ILE A 699 -3.88 21.36 18.77
N ASP A 700 -3.18 20.27 18.56
CA ASP A 700 -1.84 20.23 18.00
C ASP A 700 -1.85 19.50 16.65
N PHE A 701 -0.98 19.91 15.73
CA PHE A 701 -0.78 19.22 14.45
C PHE A 701 0.54 18.46 14.43
N ASN A 702 0.47 17.15 14.24
CA ASN A 702 1.64 16.31 14.05
C ASN A 702 2.02 16.28 12.56
N ARG A 703 3.14 16.94 12.23
CA ARG A 703 3.66 17.02 10.86
C ARG A 703 4.14 15.68 10.30
N MET A 704 4.56 14.74 11.16
CA MET A 704 5.05 13.43 10.72
C MET A 704 3.90 12.53 10.27
N SER A 705 2.81 12.51 11.04
CA SER A 705 1.63 11.69 10.74
C SER A 705 0.54 12.41 9.95
N HIS A 706 0.66 13.72 9.74
CA HIS A 706 -0.38 14.57 9.15
C HIS A 706 -1.73 14.45 9.89
N THR A 707 -1.68 14.31 11.21
CA THR A 707 -2.86 14.16 12.08
C THR A 707 -2.94 15.28 13.10
N TYR A 708 -4.17 15.60 13.49
CA TYR A 708 -4.44 16.45 14.63
C TYR A 708 -4.57 15.61 15.91
N ARG A 709 -4.13 16.19 17.02
CA ARG A 709 -4.30 15.65 18.37
C ARG A 709 -4.93 16.70 19.27
N VAL A 710 -5.74 16.26 20.21
CA VAL A 710 -6.32 17.07 21.28
C VAL A 710 -5.80 16.53 22.59
N HIS A 711 -5.44 17.43 23.50
CA HIS A 711 -5.03 17.00 24.83
C HIS A 711 -6.21 16.28 25.51
N VAL A 712 -5.97 15.09 26.10
CA VAL A 712 -7.04 14.26 26.70
C VAL A 712 -7.89 15.04 27.70
N ILE A 713 -7.24 15.90 28.48
CA ILE A 713 -7.89 16.82 29.43
C ILE A 713 -8.87 17.79 28.74
N THR A 714 -8.44 18.46 27.67
CA THR A 714 -9.26 19.36 26.85
C THR A 714 -10.49 18.64 26.28
N LYS A 715 -10.32 17.38 25.86
CA LYS A 715 -11.42 16.53 25.36
C LYS A 715 -12.42 16.17 26.46
N SER A 716 -11.94 15.72 27.63
CA SER A 716 -12.79 15.34 28.76
C SER A 716 -13.66 16.49 29.25
N VAL A 717 -13.13 17.72 29.24
CA VAL A 717 -13.90 18.92 29.62
C VAL A 717 -15.08 19.16 28.67
N TYR A 718 -14.87 19.00 27.36
CA TYR A 718 -15.90 19.28 26.35
C TYR A 718 -17.05 18.25 26.38
N VAL A 719 -16.75 16.95 26.44
CA VAL A 719 -17.75 15.88 26.37
C VAL A 719 -18.77 15.93 27.52
N ILE A 720 -18.42 16.62 28.61
CA ILE A 720 -19.15 16.58 29.87
C ILE A 720 -19.97 17.87 30.10
N PHE A 721 -19.77 18.91 29.28
CA PHE A 721 -20.63 20.09 29.22
C PHE A 721 -21.47 20.10 27.92
N PRO A 722 -22.66 19.46 27.92
CA PRO A 722 -23.55 19.45 26.75
C PRO A 722 -24.31 20.78 26.54
N ASN A 723 -24.17 21.77 27.42
CA ASN A 723 -24.78 23.10 27.28
C ASN A 723 -23.87 24.11 26.56
N ILE A 724 -22.79 23.63 25.95
CA ILE A 724 -21.84 24.39 25.13
C ILE A 724 -22.15 24.19 23.65
#